data_AF-A0A936JW93-F1
#
_entry.id   AF-A0A936JW93-F1
#
_cell.length_a   1.000
_cell.length_b   1.000
_cell.length_c   1.000
_cell.angle_alpha   90.00
_cell.angle_beta   90.00
_cell.angle_gamma   90.00
#
_symmetry.space_group_name_H-M   'P 1'
#
loop_
_entity.id
_entity.type
_entity.pdbx_description
1 polymer ?
#
loop_
_entity_poly.entity_id
_entity_poly.type
_entity_poly.pdbx_seq_one_letter_code
_entity_poly.pdbx_strand_id
1 'polypeptide(L)'
;MKTLRFLPLLLLCTGALLHGQPTPAVGGLQARHHEGQTILTWTEAATVAATIPEAMTMNEARALRATHQVTSYRVYRATTPIASVAGLVPLKTVSVLSGWNTEFYGRENNNSHTGASFRYVVDRETGDIPAAPVARDTAACAYNPPAAGLAYYAVTTVVNGAEDTALSAANTTALAETVGDGVPILQSVETRTNWYYTTGTSTHYFFTRWESPPRSNTHGRAIDYMVVVPATYNPATPMPAVISFHGWGGNMQGMSWWFNFDAGTIVVTSNQEPYDWWTGYHERSGLVARSLANWQGGVVRPYTQNRINAFFDFVASKWNVDRSRTILSGVSMGGSGSIMYSLRQADRVAWCNSWVGVHIPAESPTFLSSYVGSYGDLAWNILFEDGVTPAFSWFDDDWYLRHHIAQDIPFLTFSNGKNDSAIGWSQAAKFARALQDTKRPHIFHWGQSGHNQRAICPPNINGVREQAINPIDIRTDQSLPAFTRCSLDDNFGNGDPADGAASGQLNAFLFWHTADIIDTPLAWAMTMGVVQTAPSTSCTVSLTPRRVQQLAIAPGAAFRWTNTALATGTVVQSGTVVADADGLVTIEGLALSLINRSGGGNRVALAAIGETFESGLTPARELHVATTGNDTTGNGSLGAPFRTIARAAASATPGTAVRIHAGTYSGGTYLSNLAGTAAAPIWIGGAPGEARPVISGGGESLHVTRVRYFVLHDLDITGASDNGINCDDGGDTNNEDATRHVVFRGLRIHNIGTGGNQDGLKLSGVNDYFVLDCEIADGSSGGSGIDHVGCHRGLIARNRFTRAGTNAVQSKGGSSAIEIRANWFEECGARTLNIGGSTGYEFFRPALAAPPAVNYEARDIRVVANVFIGSDAPLAFVGAVDCAAVNNTIVSPHNWVIRILQETVSNGSYTFAACGNNTVANNIVHYDRGDLSTFVNVGSNTSPTTFSFARNLWYNIINPAQSTPSLPVAETGGLYGADPLFVSALLGDYRLRIGSPALAAGAAHALSTTDFLGDTYATPPALGAFALPAADYAAWRAANFTGTDLTNDTISGPNADPDRCGLTNLARYAFALPARGPIANPIVLGTTGSGDARVLTLTFPRRATASDLTYILESSPDLITWTAVSGRTYTAGSGSITAQDAVAMGTVPRRFLRLRLTSTP
;
A
#
# COMPACT_ATOMS: atom_id res chain seq x y z
N MET A 1 -29.36 -51.08 -21.00
CA MET A 1 -30.12 -52.35 -21.16
C MET A 1 -31.40 -52.25 -20.34
N LYS A 2 -32.56 -52.58 -20.94
CA LYS A 2 -33.94 -52.67 -20.36
C LYS A 2 -34.59 -51.33 -19.98
N THR A 3 -35.80 -50.94 -20.40
CA THR A 3 -36.79 -51.45 -21.38
C THR A 3 -37.80 -50.31 -21.58
N LEU A 4 -38.05 -49.89 -22.81
CA LEU A 4 -39.18 -49.00 -23.16
C LEU A 4 -40.51 -49.75 -22.94
N ARG A 5 -41.49 -49.07 -22.34
CA ARG A 5 -42.91 -49.41 -22.49
C ARG A 5 -43.66 -48.18 -23.02
N PHE A 6 -44.02 -48.26 -24.30
CA PHE A 6 -45.05 -47.46 -24.93
C PHE A 6 -46.42 -47.92 -24.41
N LEU A 7 -47.29 -46.98 -24.04
CA LEU A 7 -48.74 -47.16 -24.04
C LEU A 7 -49.34 -45.92 -24.74
N PRO A 8 -50.19 -46.08 -25.77
CA PRO A 8 -50.74 -44.96 -26.53
C PRO A 8 -52.01 -44.46 -25.84
N LEU A 9 -52.10 -43.15 -25.57
CA LEU A 9 -53.38 -42.53 -25.20
C LEU A 9 -54.00 -41.90 -26.45
N LEU A 10 -55.07 -42.55 -26.92
CA LEU A 10 -56.04 -42.03 -27.86
C LEU A 10 -56.55 -40.67 -27.34
N LEU A 11 -56.42 -39.59 -28.11
CA LEU A 11 -57.28 -38.43 -27.97
C LEU A 11 -57.99 -38.19 -29.31
N LEU A 12 -59.30 -38.43 -29.29
CA LEU A 12 -60.22 -38.16 -30.38
C LEU A 12 -60.20 -36.68 -30.75
N CYS A 13 -60.19 -36.42 -32.05
CA CYS A 13 -60.72 -35.19 -32.61
C CYS A 13 -62.20 -35.03 -32.24
N THR A 14 -62.51 -34.04 -31.41
CA THR A 14 -63.78 -33.31 -31.51
C THR A 14 -63.47 -31.82 -31.44
N GLY A 15 -63.33 -31.22 -32.63
CA GLY A 15 -63.55 -29.79 -32.78
C GLY A 15 -65.00 -29.50 -32.47
N ALA A 16 -65.24 -28.81 -31.35
CA ALA A 16 -66.48 -28.13 -31.07
C ALA A 16 -66.12 -26.76 -30.48
N LEU A 17 -66.58 -25.74 -31.18
CA LEU A 17 -66.51 -24.32 -30.85
C LEU A 17 -66.76 -24.03 -29.35
N LEU A 18 -65.75 -23.46 -28.69
CA LEU A 18 -65.93 -22.57 -27.55
C LEU A 18 -65.26 -21.23 -27.89
N HIS A 19 -65.82 -20.54 -28.88
CA HIS A 19 -65.67 -19.09 -28.98
C HIS A 19 -66.64 -18.46 -27.96
N GLY A 20 -66.13 -17.64 -27.04
CA GLY A 20 -66.97 -16.70 -26.29
C GLY A 20 -67.05 -16.84 -24.77
N GLN A 21 -66.05 -17.40 -24.08
CA GLN A 21 -65.85 -17.05 -22.66
C GLN A 21 -64.88 -15.87 -22.59
N PRO A 22 -65.29 -14.70 -22.04
CA PRO A 22 -64.38 -13.59 -21.86
C PRO A 22 -63.21 -14.06 -21.00
N THR A 23 -61.99 -13.93 -21.55
CA THR A 23 -60.77 -14.13 -20.78
C THR A 23 -60.83 -13.12 -19.63
N PRO A 24 -60.64 -13.52 -18.35
CA PRO A 24 -60.73 -12.55 -17.28
C PRO A 24 -59.65 -11.48 -17.47
N ALA A 25 -60.08 -10.23 -17.62
CA ALA A 25 -59.18 -9.09 -17.65
C ALA A 25 -58.35 -9.09 -16.36
N VAL A 26 -57.06 -8.78 -16.49
CA VAL A 26 -56.17 -8.60 -15.34
C VAL A 26 -56.77 -7.56 -14.39
N GLY A 27 -56.73 -7.83 -13.09
CA GLY A 27 -57.24 -6.93 -12.06
C GLY A 27 -56.14 -6.47 -11.12
N GLY A 28 -56.34 -5.31 -10.48
CA GLY A 28 -55.48 -4.86 -9.40
C GLY A 28 -54.06 -4.50 -9.82
N LEU A 29 -53.85 -4.02 -11.05
CA LEU A 29 -52.52 -3.58 -11.50
C LEU A 29 -52.03 -2.42 -10.63
N GLN A 30 -50.91 -2.65 -9.96
CA GLN A 30 -50.18 -1.67 -9.18
C GLN A 30 -48.77 -1.54 -9.72
N ALA A 31 -48.20 -0.35 -9.57
CA ALA A 31 -46.87 -0.06 -10.01
C ALA A 31 -46.16 0.81 -8.98
N ARG A 32 -44.91 0.47 -8.69
CA ARG A 32 -44.06 1.18 -7.73
C ARG A 32 -42.65 1.29 -8.28
N HIS A 33 -41.99 2.40 -7.95
CA HIS A 33 -40.68 2.73 -8.48
C HIS A 33 -39.67 2.94 -7.35
N HIS A 34 -38.56 2.21 -7.44
CA HIS A 34 -37.48 2.25 -6.46
C HIS A 34 -36.16 2.50 -7.19
N GLU A 35 -35.68 3.74 -7.11
CA GLU A 35 -34.34 4.18 -7.57
C GLU A 35 -33.94 3.60 -8.94
N GLY A 36 -34.81 3.79 -9.94
CA GLY A 36 -34.53 3.33 -11.29
C GLY A 36 -35.13 1.98 -11.68
N GLN A 37 -35.89 1.33 -10.79
CA GLN A 37 -36.61 0.10 -11.13
C GLN A 37 -38.09 0.22 -10.84
N THR A 38 -38.91 -0.06 -11.85
CA THR A 38 -40.36 -0.16 -11.73
C THR A 38 -40.77 -1.60 -11.54
N ILE A 39 -41.46 -1.90 -10.44
CA ILE A 39 -42.04 -3.21 -10.17
C ILE A 39 -43.57 -3.10 -10.30
N LEU A 40 -44.11 -3.97 -11.15
CA LEU A 40 -45.53 -4.12 -11.43
C LEU A 40 -46.05 -5.36 -10.71
N THR A 41 -47.22 -5.25 -10.10
CA THR A 41 -47.96 -6.38 -9.53
C THR A 41 -49.40 -6.37 -9.97
N TRP A 42 -49.98 -7.54 -10.19
CA TRP A 42 -51.39 -7.70 -10.57
C TRP A 42 -51.93 -9.03 -10.06
N THR A 43 -53.25 -9.17 -10.00
CA THR A 43 -53.88 -10.44 -9.65
C THR A 43 -53.78 -11.42 -10.81
N GLU A 44 -53.35 -12.64 -10.52
CA GLU A 44 -53.34 -13.77 -11.47
C GLU A 44 -54.74 -13.97 -12.07
N ALA A 45 -54.81 -14.42 -13.32
CA ALA A 45 -56.08 -14.72 -13.98
C ALA A 45 -56.94 -15.65 -13.10
N ALA A 46 -58.24 -15.38 -12.99
CA ALA A 46 -59.11 -16.03 -11.99
C ALA A 46 -59.05 -17.57 -11.99
N THR A 47 -58.89 -18.18 -13.18
CA THR A 47 -58.74 -19.63 -13.35
C THR A 47 -57.43 -20.19 -12.79
N VAL A 48 -56.37 -19.39 -12.79
CA VAL A 48 -55.07 -19.72 -12.19
C VAL A 48 -55.14 -19.43 -10.68
N ALA A 49 -55.59 -18.23 -10.28
CA ALA A 49 -55.69 -17.80 -8.88
C ALA A 49 -56.45 -18.80 -8.00
N ALA A 50 -57.55 -19.37 -8.50
CA ALA A 50 -58.36 -20.35 -7.78
C ALA A 50 -57.61 -21.66 -7.43
N THR A 51 -56.53 -21.98 -8.15
CA THR A 51 -55.74 -23.21 -7.95
C THR A 51 -54.53 -23.03 -7.04
N ILE A 52 -54.12 -21.78 -6.77
CA ILE A 52 -52.90 -21.50 -6.01
C ILE A 52 -53.18 -21.65 -4.51
N PRO A 53 -52.56 -22.60 -3.79
CA PRO A 53 -52.72 -22.73 -2.33
C PRO A 53 -51.95 -21.62 -1.58
N GLU A 54 -52.17 -21.50 -0.27
CA GLU A 54 -51.50 -20.46 0.55
C GLU A 54 -49.99 -20.70 0.72
N ALA A 55 -49.55 -21.96 0.65
CA ALA A 55 -48.16 -22.35 0.71
C ALA A 55 -47.88 -23.51 -0.26
N MET A 56 -46.68 -23.54 -0.83
CA MET A 56 -46.19 -24.58 -1.73
C MET A 56 -44.70 -24.80 -1.52
N THR A 57 -44.22 -25.98 -1.90
CA THR A 57 -42.81 -26.21 -2.20
C THR A 57 -42.43 -25.63 -3.56
N MET A 58 -41.14 -25.42 -3.81
CA MET A 58 -40.66 -24.96 -5.12
C MET A 58 -41.08 -25.90 -6.25
N ASN A 59 -41.04 -27.22 -6.04
CA ASN A 59 -41.50 -28.21 -7.01
C ASN A 59 -43.00 -28.09 -7.31
N GLU A 60 -43.84 -27.90 -6.28
CA GLU A 60 -45.27 -27.70 -6.47
C GLU A 60 -45.56 -26.41 -7.24
N ALA A 61 -44.88 -25.30 -6.92
CA ALA A 61 -45.04 -24.05 -7.64
C ALA A 61 -44.58 -24.16 -9.11
N ARG A 62 -43.47 -24.87 -9.38
CA ARG A 62 -43.01 -25.16 -10.76
C ARG A 62 -43.98 -26.06 -11.51
N ALA A 63 -44.48 -27.11 -10.87
CA ALA A 63 -45.45 -28.01 -11.46
C ALA A 63 -46.76 -27.27 -11.79
N LEU A 64 -47.23 -26.42 -10.87
CA LEU A 64 -48.43 -25.61 -11.09
C LEU A 64 -48.23 -24.57 -12.21
N ARG A 65 -47.04 -23.95 -12.29
CA ARG A 65 -46.69 -23.10 -13.45
C ARG A 65 -46.73 -23.89 -14.76
N ALA A 66 -46.21 -25.11 -14.78
CA ALA A 66 -46.22 -25.97 -15.96
C ALA A 66 -47.64 -26.40 -16.37
N THR A 67 -48.54 -26.70 -15.41
CA THR A 67 -49.94 -27.03 -15.73
C THR A 67 -50.71 -25.85 -16.33
N HIS A 68 -50.29 -24.62 -16.01
CA HIS A 68 -50.87 -23.37 -16.52
C HIS A 68 -50.02 -22.68 -17.59
N GLN A 69 -49.07 -23.38 -18.23
CA GLN A 69 -48.15 -22.80 -19.22
C GLN A 69 -48.84 -22.16 -20.45
N VAL A 70 -50.11 -22.49 -20.68
CA VAL A 70 -50.93 -21.87 -21.73
C VAL A 70 -51.37 -20.45 -21.41
N THR A 71 -51.27 -20.05 -20.14
CA THR A 71 -51.59 -18.71 -19.65
C THR A 71 -50.29 -17.93 -19.42
N SER A 72 -50.24 -16.70 -19.92
CA SER A 72 -49.16 -15.75 -19.66
C SER A 72 -49.71 -14.31 -19.68
N TYR A 73 -48.87 -13.34 -19.39
CA TYR A 73 -49.22 -11.93 -19.40
C TYR A 73 -48.28 -11.15 -20.31
N ARG A 74 -48.80 -10.16 -21.02
CA ARG A 74 -48.00 -9.18 -21.76
C ARG A 74 -48.03 -7.86 -21.02
N VAL A 75 -46.85 -7.32 -20.76
CA VAL A 75 -46.67 -6.03 -20.11
C VAL A 75 -46.33 -5.02 -21.20
N TYR A 76 -47.02 -3.89 -21.23
CA TYR A 76 -46.78 -2.78 -22.15
C TYR A 76 -46.35 -1.53 -21.39
N ARG A 77 -45.52 -0.71 -22.03
CA ARG A 77 -45.06 0.59 -21.52
C ARG A 77 -45.15 1.64 -22.62
N ALA A 78 -45.61 2.84 -22.28
CA ALA A 78 -45.59 4.01 -23.15
C ALA A 78 -45.29 5.29 -22.35
N THR A 79 -44.89 6.36 -23.05
CA THR A 79 -44.70 7.71 -22.46
C THR A 79 -45.98 8.55 -22.50
N THR A 80 -47.04 8.02 -23.11
CA THR A 80 -48.38 8.62 -23.17
C THR A 80 -49.41 7.60 -22.68
N PRO A 81 -50.61 8.03 -22.22
CA PRO A 81 -51.66 7.11 -21.78
C PRO A 81 -51.95 6.01 -22.80
N ILE A 82 -52.01 4.76 -22.34
CA ILE A 82 -52.28 3.59 -23.20
C ILE A 82 -53.80 3.41 -23.28
N ALA A 83 -54.40 3.85 -24.39
CA ALA A 83 -55.82 3.63 -24.68
C ALA A 83 -56.07 2.32 -25.48
N SER A 84 -55.03 1.78 -26.11
CA SER A 84 -55.03 0.49 -26.83
C SER A 84 -53.61 -0.08 -26.88
N VAL A 85 -53.48 -1.40 -26.86
CA VAL A 85 -52.18 -2.10 -27.05
C VAL A 85 -51.88 -2.39 -28.53
N ALA A 86 -52.80 -2.09 -29.45
CA ALA A 86 -52.59 -2.30 -30.87
C ALA A 86 -51.41 -1.45 -31.39
N GLY A 87 -50.44 -2.10 -32.04
CA GLY A 87 -49.24 -1.44 -32.54
C GLY A 87 -48.14 -1.19 -31.50
N LEU A 88 -48.38 -1.53 -30.23
CA LEU A 88 -47.33 -1.54 -29.21
C LEU A 88 -46.61 -2.89 -29.20
N VAL A 89 -45.31 -2.86 -28.94
CA VAL A 89 -44.51 -4.06 -28.70
C VAL A 89 -44.56 -4.36 -27.20
N PRO A 90 -44.92 -5.58 -26.77
CA PRO A 90 -44.85 -5.95 -25.37
C PRO A 90 -43.43 -5.75 -24.84
N LEU A 91 -43.32 -5.06 -23.72
CA LEU A 91 -42.08 -4.89 -22.99
C LEU A 91 -41.55 -6.25 -22.50
N LYS A 92 -42.44 -7.09 -21.99
CA LYS A 92 -42.12 -8.43 -21.47
C LYS A 92 -43.33 -9.34 -21.54
N THR A 93 -43.08 -10.63 -21.79
CA THR A 93 -44.05 -11.70 -21.54
C THR A 93 -43.71 -12.37 -20.22
N VAL A 94 -44.70 -12.53 -19.35
CA VAL A 94 -44.54 -13.01 -17.98
C VAL A 94 -45.38 -14.27 -17.78
N SER A 95 -44.77 -15.35 -17.29
CA SER A 95 -45.50 -16.57 -16.96
C SER A 95 -46.32 -16.40 -15.68
N VAL A 96 -47.33 -17.23 -15.50
CA VAL A 96 -48.06 -17.34 -14.22
C VAL A 96 -47.13 -17.70 -13.05
N LEU A 97 -47.58 -17.41 -11.83
CA LEU A 97 -46.84 -17.56 -10.58
C LEU A 97 -45.53 -16.76 -10.55
N SER A 98 -45.47 -15.59 -11.19
CA SER A 98 -44.25 -14.77 -11.18
C SER A 98 -44.02 -14.02 -9.87
N GLY A 99 -45.03 -13.92 -9.01
CA GLY A 99 -44.89 -13.44 -7.62
C GLY A 99 -44.33 -14.47 -6.65
N TRP A 100 -44.18 -15.73 -7.08
CA TRP A 100 -43.57 -16.80 -6.30
C TRP A 100 -42.11 -17.00 -6.71
N ASN A 101 -41.22 -17.07 -5.73
CA ASN A 101 -39.84 -17.49 -5.95
C ASN A 101 -39.79 -19.00 -6.18
N THR A 102 -39.78 -19.37 -7.46
CA THR A 102 -39.72 -20.75 -7.94
C THR A 102 -38.32 -21.21 -8.28
N GLU A 103 -37.36 -20.28 -8.33
CA GLU A 103 -36.00 -20.50 -8.85
C GLU A 103 -34.97 -20.43 -7.73
N PHE A 104 -35.30 -20.89 -6.53
CA PHE A 104 -34.39 -20.99 -5.38
C PHE A 104 -34.21 -19.71 -4.59
N TYR A 105 -34.91 -19.67 -3.46
CA TYR A 105 -34.59 -18.82 -2.31
C TYR A 105 -33.22 -19.11 -1.66
N GLY A 106 -32.40 -19.99 -2.27
CA GLY A 106 -31.02 -20.28 -1.89
C GLY A 106 -30.79 -20.80 -0.47
N ARG A 107 -31.84 -21.23 0.26
CA ARG A 107 -31.75 -21.65 1.66
C ARG A 107 -31.56 -23.15 1.90
N GLU A 108 -31.87 -24.01 0.94
CA GLU A 108 -31.92 -25.47 1.17
C GLU A 108 -30.81 -26.20 0.41
N ASN A 109 -30.08 -27.05 1.15
CA ASN A 109 -28.90 -27.76 0.68
C ASN A 109 -29.26 -29.07 0.00
N ASN A 110 -29.82 -28.98 -1.21
CA ASN A 110 -29.83 -30.06 -2.20
C ASN A 110 -30.53 -29.65 -3.50
N ASN A 111 -30.14 -30.32 -4.58
CA ASN A 111 -30.88 -30.40 -5.85
C ASN A 111 -32.29 -31.04 -5.72
N SER A 112 -32.86 -31.21 -4.51
CA SER A 112 -34.17 -31.87 -4.35
C SER A 112 -35.34 -30.94 -4.67
N HIS A 113 -35.14 -29.62 -4.59
CA HIS A 113 -36.19 -28.61 -4.84
C HIS A 113 -37.45 -28.78 -3.97
N THR A 114 -37.33 -29.44 -2.81
CA THR A 114 -38.45 -29.76 -1.91
C THR A 114 -38.72 -28.69 -0.85
N GLY A 115 -37.91 -27.63 -0.79
CA GLY A 115 -38.09 -26.53 0.17
C GLY A 115 -39.31 -25.66 -0.16
N ALA A 116 -39.76 -24.86 0.82
CA ALA A 116 -40.86 -23.91 0.64
C ALA A 116 -40.55 -22.89 -0.48
N SER A 117 -41.52 -22.65 -1.35
CA SER A 117 -41.53 -21.52 -2.28
C SER A 117 -42.10 -20.33 -1.54
N PHE A 118 -41.36 -19.23 -1.53
CA PHE A 118 -41.78 -17.99 -0.88
C PHE A 118 -42.37 -17.03 -1.90
N ARG A 119 -43.28 -16.19 -1.45
CA ARG A 119 -43.81 -15.07 -2.22
C ARG A 119 -42.86 -13.89 -2.08
N TYR A 120 -42.58 -13.19 -3.18
CA TYR A 120 -41.66 -12.06 -3.14
C TYR A 120 -42.22 -10.92 -2.27
N VAL A 121 -41.33 -10.30 -1.50
CA VAL A 121 -41.50 -8.96 -0.95
C VAL A 121 -41.03 -7.98 -2.01
N VAL A 122 -41.84 -6.96 -2.22
CA VAL A 122 -41.74 -6.13 -3.42
C VAL A 122 -41.74 -4.63 -3.06
N ASP A 123 -42.18 -4.28 -1.85
CA ASP A 123 -42.01 -2.96 -1.24
C ASP A 123 -40.73 -2.91 -0.37
N ARG A 124 -40.17 -1.72 -0.17
CA ARG A 124 -38.97 -1.54 0.66
C ARG A 124 -39.24 -1.80 2.14
N GLU A 125 -38.20 -2.26 2.82
CA GLU A 125 -38.21 -2.44 4.27
C GLU A 125 -38.38 -1.13 5.04
N THR A 126 -38.87 -1.23 6.28
CA THR A 126 -38.84 -0.13 7.26
C THR A 126 -37.87 -0.51 8.36
N GLY A 127 -36.69 0.12 8.38
CA GLY A 127 -35.57 -0.33 9.20
C GLY A 127 -35.08 -1.72 8.75
N ASP A 128 -35.03 -2.68 9.67
CA ASP A 128 -34.65 -4.07 9.37
C ASP A 128 -35.87 -5.01 9.27
N ILE A 129 -37.06 -4.46 9.08
CA ILE A 129 -38.31 -5.22 9.00
C ILE A 129 -38.77 -5.28 7.54
N PRO A 130 -38.81 -6.47 6.90
CA PRO A 130 -39.31 -6.62 5.55
C PRO A 130 -40.79 -6.23 5.47
N ALA A 131 -41.21 -5.68 4.33
CA ALA A 131 -42.63 -5.48 4.06
C ALA A 131 -43.35 -6.84 3.91
N ALA A 132 -44.69 -6.80 3.88
CA ALA A 132 -45.47 -8.01 3.64
C ALA A 132 -45.16 -8.57 2.24
N PRO A 133 -45.01 -9.90 2.10
CA PRO A 133 -44.92 -10.50 0.77
C PRO A 133 -46.23 -10.30 0.00
N VAL A 134 -46.16 -10.37 -1.32
CA VAL A 134 -47.35 -10.31 -2.17
C VAL A 134 -48.35 -11.44 -1.82
N ALA A 135 -49.63 -11.24 -2.13
CA ALA A 135 -50.64 -12.27 -1.91
C ALA A 135 -50.37 -13.53 -2.77
N ARG A 136 -50.95 -14.66 -2.39
CA ARG A 136 -50.72 -15.96 -3.07
C ARG A 136 -51.05 -15.93 -4.57
N ASP A 137 -51.99 -15.08 -4.96
CA ASP A 137 -52.52 -14.92 -6.31
C ASP A 137 -52.04 -13.62 -6.97
N THR A 138 -50.92 -13.06 -6.52
CA THR A 138 -50.31 -11.89 -7.15
C THR A 138 -49.13 -12.30 -8.05
N ALA A 139 -49.16 -11.84 -9.30
CA ALA A 139 -48.04 -11.87 -10.22
C ALA A 139 -47.17 -10.62 -10.04
N ALA A 140 -45.87 -10.74 -10.33
CA ALA A 140 -44.90 -9.64 -10.26
C ALA A 140 -44.03 -9.56 -11.53
N CYS A 141 -43.60 -8.35 -11.90
CA CYS A 141 -42.63 -8.11 -12.97
C CYS A 141 -41.84 -6.83 -12.67
N ALA A 142 -40.54 -6.82 -12.97
CA ALA A 142 -39.69 -5.65 -12.81
C ALA A 142 -39.10 -5.19 -14.15
N TYR A 143 -38.85 -3.88 -14.27
CA TYR A 143 -38.22 -3.25 -15.42
C TYR A 143 -37.40 -2.02 -15.01
N ASN A 144 -36.25 -1.82 -15.65
CA ASN A 144 -35.41 -0.64 -15.49
C ASN A 144 -35.61 0.25 -16.72
N PRO A 145 -36.22 1.45 -16.58
CA PRO A 145 -36.52 2.30 -17.71
C PRO A 145 -35.25 3.00 -18.22
N PRO A 146 -35.09 3.15 -19.54
CA PRO A 146 -33.89 3.75 -20.15
C PRO A 146 -33.88 5.29 -20.05
N ALA A 147 -35.01 5.90 -19.67
CA ALA A 147 -35.15 7.34 -19.53
C ALA A 147 -36.14 7.67 -18.40
N ALA A 148 -35.89 8.77 -17.70
CA ALA A 148 -36.76 9.29 -16.66
C ALA A 148 -37.99 9.99 -17.26
N GLY A 149 -39.09 10.00 -16.52
CA GLY A 149 -40.33 10.67 -16.94
C GLY A 149 -41.59 9.90 -16.53
N LEU A 150 -42.74 10.43 -16.91
CA LEU A 150 -44.02 9.76 -16.70
C LEU A 150 -44.15 8.55 -17.64
N ALA A 151 -44.44 7.38 -17.06
CA ALA A 151 -44.66 6.15 -17.81
C ALA A 151 -46.05 5.61 -17.52
N TYR A 152 -46.66 5.05 -18.57
CA TYR A 152 -47.95 4.41 -18.54
C TYR A 152 -47.78 2.94 -18.83
N TYR A 153 -48.41 2.10 -18.02
CA TYR A 153 -48.31 0.65 -18.07
C TYR A 153 -49.67 0.03 -18.32
N ALA A 154 -49.68 -1.05 -19.10
CA ALA A 154 -50.84 -1.91 -19.28
C ALA A 154 -50.42 -3.38 -19.18
N VAL A 155 -51.28 -4.23 -18.61
CA VAL A 155 -51.06 -5.68 -18.55
C VAL A 155 -52.26 -6.41 -19.14
N THR A 156 -52.02 -7.28 -20.10
CA THR A 156 -53.05 -8.10 -20.75
C THR A 156 -52.79 -9.58 -20.50
N THR A 157 -53.86 -10.37 -20.49
CA THR A 157 -53.78 -11.83 -20.34
C THR A 157 -53.68 -12.48 -21.71
N VAL A 158 -52.83 -13.49 -21.85
CA VAL A 158 -52.74 -14.35 -23.02
C VAL A 158 -53.08 -15.78 -22.61
N VAL A 159 -54.08 -16.39 -23.26
CA VAL A 159 -54.47 -17.79 -23.03
C VAL A 159 -54.45 -18.53 -24.36
N ASN A 160 -53.71 -19.65 -24.43
CA ASN A 160 -53.54 -20.44 -25.65
C ASN A 160 -53.07 -19.59 -26.86
N GLY A 161 -52.22 -18.59 -26.59
CA GLY A 161 -51.71 -17.67 -27.62
C GLY A 161 -52.67 -16.56 -28.05
N ALA A 162 -53.93 -16.56 -27.60
CA ALA A 162 -54.87 -15.47 -27.82
C ALA A 162 -54.77 -14.44 -26.68
N GLU A 163 -54.57 -13.18 -27.02
CA GLU A 163 -54.47 -12.07 -26.08
C GLU A 163 -55.80 -11.36 -25.89
N ASP A 164 -56.20 -11.12 -24.64
CA ASP A 164 -57.27 -10.19 -24.31
C ASP A 164 -56.73 -8.76 -24.21
N THR A 165 -57.00 -7.97 -25.24
CA THR A 165 -56.49 -6.60 -25.37
C THR A 165 -57.39 -5.55 -24.71
N ALA A 166 -58.44 -5.96 -23.98
CA ALA A 166 -59.33 -5.01 -23.30
C ALA A 166 -58.59 -4.23 -22.20
N LEU A 167 -58.73 -2.90 -22.20
CA LEU A 167 -58.10 -2.01 -21.21
C LEU A 167 -59.15 -1.31 -20.35
N SER A 168 -58.85 -1.21 -19.07
CA SER A 168 -59.64 -0.51 -18.06
C SER A 168 -58.74 0.06 -16.97
N ALA A 169 -59.31 0.77 -16.00
CA ALA A 169 -58.57 1.21 -14.81
C ALA A 169 -58.03 0.04 -13.97
N ALA A 170 -58.51 -1.19 -14.17
CA ALA A 170 -58.07 -2.36 -13.41
C ALA A 170 -56.73 -2.94 -13.90
N ASN A 171 -56.36 -2.71 -15.18
CA ASN A 171 -55.14 -3.24 -15.81
C ASN A 171 -54.30 -2.18 -16.52
N THR A 172 -54.52 -0.91 -16.21
CA THR A 172 -53.68 0.21 -16.63
C THR A 172 -53.28 1.05 -15.43
N THR A 173 -52.08 1.61 -15.45
CA THR A 173 -51.60 2.50 -14.38
C THR A 173 -50.53 3.45 -14.91
N ALA A 174 -50.15 4.45 -14.12
CA ALA A 174 -49.11 5.40 -14.48
C ALA A 174 -48.30 5.81 -13.26
N LEU A 175 -47.01 6.09 -13.47
CA LEU A 175 -46.14 6.63 -12.43
C LEU A 175 -44.95 7.39 -13.03
N ALA A 176 -44.32 8.23 -12.21
CA ALA A 176 -43.08 8.88 -12.56
C ALA A 176 -41.89 7.95 -12.31
N GLU A 177 -41.02 7.82 -13.30
CA GLU A 177 -39.83 6.98 -13.27
C GLU A 177 -38.56 7.81 -13.27
N THR A 178 -37.53 7.30 -12.61
CA THR A 178 -36.13 7.70 -12.77
C THR A 178 -35.33 6.58 -13.44
N VAL A 179 -34.11 6.88 -13.89
CA VAL A 179 -33.18 5.86 -14.43
C VAL A 179 -32.27 5.39 -13.31
N GLY A 180 -31.97 4.09 -13.28
CA GLY A 180 -31.06 3.49 -12.31
C GLY A 180 -31.17 1.97 -12.33
N ASP A 181 -30.45 1.32 -11.42
CA ASP A 181 -30.32 -0.14 -11.40
C ASP A 181 -31.40 -0.83 -10.55
N GLY A 182 -32.14 -0.07 -9.74
CA GLY A 182 -32.99 -0.63 -8.70
C GLY A 182 -32.21 -1.04 -7.44
N VAL A 183 -32.95 -1.22 -6.35
CA VAL A 183 -32.42 -1.55 -5.03
C VAL A 183 -32.66 -3.02 -4.69
N PRO A 184 -31.75 -3.69 -3.95
CA PRO A 184 -32.08 -4.93 -3.29
C PRO A 184 -33.22 -4.74 -2.29
N ILE A 185 -34.23 -5.61 -2.35
CA ILE A 185 -35.42 -5.57 -1.49
C ILE A 185 -35.33 -6.69 -0.45
N LEU A 186 -35.43 -6.34 0.83
CA LEU A 186 -35.37 -7.27 1.94
C LEU A 186 -36.57 -8.21 1.93
N GLN A 187 -36.32 -9.51 1.81
CA GLN A 187 -37.33 -10.56 1.81
C GLN A 187 -37.63 -11.10 3.20
N SER A 188 -36.60 -11.20 4.05
CA SER A 188 -36.72 -11.78 5.40
C SER A 188 -35.47 -11.52 6.24
N VAL A 189 -35.63 -11.64 7.56
CA VAL A 189 -34.51 -11.62 8.52
C VAL A 189 -34.62 -12.83 9.45
N GLU A 190 -33.50 -13.49 9.72
CA GLU A 190 -33.44 -14.61 10.67
C GLU A 190 -32.29 -14.46 11.66
N THR A 191 -32.50 -14.86 12.90
CA THR A 191 -31.41 -15.00 13.88
C THR A 191 -31.03 -16.47 14.01
N ARG A 192 -29.73 -16.76 13.95
CA ARG A 192 -29.19 -18.11 14.07
C ARG A 192 -28.07 -18.17 15.11
N THR A 193 -28.01 -19.27 15.84
CA THR A 193 -26.96 -19.56 16.82
C THR A 193 -26.13 -20.74 16.34
N ASN A 194 -24.80 -20.64 16.48
CA ASN A 194 -23.83 -21.66 16.09
C ASN A 194 -24.00 -22.10 14.63
N TRP A 195 -23.96 -21.13 13.71
CA TRP A 195 -24.18 -21.39 12.30
C TRP A 195 -22.87 -21.77 11.60
N TYR A 196 -22.87 -22.96 10.99
CA TYR A 196 -21.71 -23.54 10.29
C TYR A 196 -20.53 -23.82 11.25
N TYR A 197 -19.32 -23.32 10.98
CA TYR A 197 -18.12 -23.53 11.82
C TYR A 197 -17.91 -22.47 12.91
N THR A 198 -18.91 -21.63 13.22
CA THR A 198 -18.77 -20.55 14.21
C THR A 198 -19.55 -20.84 15.50
N THR A 199 -19.08 -20.28 16.62
CA THR A 199 -19.75 -20.35 17.92
C THR A 199 -20.28 -18.96 18.26
N GLY A 200 -21.61 -18.78 18.35
CA GLY A 200 -22.22 -17.48 18.63
C GLY A 200 -23.47 -17.19 17.80
N THR A 201 -24.03 -16.00 17.97
CA THR A 201 -25.27 -15.57 17.30
C THR A 201 -24.98 -14.68 16.10
N SER A 202 -25.76 -14.83 15.04
CA SER A 202 -25.70 -14.00 13.82
C SER A 202 -27.09 -13.71 13.27
N THR A 203 -27.24 -12.56 12.63
CA THR A 203 -28.46 -12.13 11.93
C THR A 203 -28.25 -12.28 10.42
N HIS A 204 -29.18 -12.95 9.77
CA HIS A 204 -29.15 -13.31 8.35
C HIS A 204 -30.22 -12.50 7.61
N TYR A 205 -29.78 -11.62 6.73
CA TYR A 205 -30.64 -10.79 5.89
C TYR A 205 -30.69 -11.38 4.49
N PHE A 206 -31.89 -11.61 3.98
CA PHE A 206 -32.09 -12.14 2.63
C PHE A 206 -32.71 -11.08 1.75
N PHE A 207 -32.07 -10.79 0.63
CA PHE A 207 -32.50 -9.78 -0.33
C PHE A 207 -32.77 -10.42 -1.68
N THR A 208 -33.67 -9.80 -2.44
CA THR A 208 -33.82 -10.06 -3.88
C THR A 208 -33.61 -8.75 -4.61
N ARG A 209 -32.85 -8.77 -5.70
CA ARG A 209 -32.84 -7.67 -6.68
C ARG A 209 -33.24 -8.24 -8.04
N TRP A 210 -34.13 -7.56 -8.75
CA TRP A 210 -34.47 -7.92 -10.12
C TRP A 210 -33.40 -7.36 -11.07
N GLU A 211 -32.34 -8.12 -11.32
CA GLU A 211 -31.23 -7.72 -12.18
C GLU A 211 -31.69 -7.48 -13.63
N SER A 212 -31.12 -6.44 -14.24
CA SER A 212 -31.29 -6.07 -15.65
C SER A 212 -29.90 -5.85 -16.28
N PRO A 213 -29.77 -5.72 -17.62
CA PRO A 213 -28.51 -5.26 -18.21
C PRO A 213 -28.01 -3.98 -17.52
N PRO A 214 -26.70 -3.87 -17.19
CA PRO A 214 -25.59 -4.74 -17.57
C PRO A 214 -25.24 -5.88 -16.58
N ARG A 215 -26.15 -6.27 -15.67
CA ARG A 215 -25.94 -7.32 -14.63
C ARG A 215 -26.68 -8.63 -14.90
N SER A 216 -27.52 -8.63 -15.91
CA SER A 216 -28.21 -9.78 -16.49
C SER A 216 -28.34 -9.53 -17.99
N ASN A 217 -28.45 -10.58 -18.79
CA ASN A 217 -28.76 -10.43 -20.21
C ASN A 217 -30.24 -10.17 -20.51
N THR A 218 -31.10 -10.23 -19.48
CA THR A 218 -32.54 -9.99 -19.55
C THR A 218 -32.98 -8.99 -18.49
N HIS A 219 -34.04 -8.24 -18.77
CA HIS A 219 -34.62 -7.30 -17.81
C HIS A 219 -35.39 -8.00 -16.70
N GLY A 220 -35.16 -7.53 -15.47
CA GLY A 220 -35.95 -7.89 -14.29
C GLY A 220 -35.90 -9.37 -13.95
N ARG A 221 -34.69 -9.96 -13.93
CA ARG A 221 -34.42 -11.32 -13.47
C ARG A 221 -34.16 -11.30 -11.96
N ALA A 222 -35.01 -11.93 -11.17
CA ALA A 222 -34.83 -11.99 -9.71
C ALA A 222 -33.57 -12.79 -9.36
N ILE A 223 -32.65 -12.17 -8.61
CA ILE A 223 -31.46 -12.81 -8.04
C ILE A 223 -31.48 -12.58 -6.53
N ASP A 224 -31.17 -13.64 -5.79
CA ASP A 224 -31.21 -13.66 -4.33
C ASP A 224 -29.81 -13.51 -3.75
N TYR A 225 -29.75 -12.79 -2.63
CA TYR A 225 -28.53 -12.49 -1.91
C TYR A 225 -28.74 -12.69 -0.41
N MET A 226 -27.68 -13.06 0.29
CA MET A 226 -27.67 -13.17 1.73
C MET A 226 -26.52 -12.36 2.32
N VAL A 227 -26.82 -11.60 3.37
CA VAL A 227 -25.85 -10.90 4.19
C VAL A 227 -25.95 -11.46 5.61
N VAL A 228 -24.82 -11.90 6.16
CA VAL A 228 -24.75 -12.43 7.52
C VAL A 228 -23.94 -11.48 8.39
N VAL A 229 -24.58 -10.98 9.44
CA VAL A 229 -24.02 -10.01 10.37
C VAL A 229 -23.87 -10.68 11.74
N PRO A 230 -22.64 -10.87 12.25
CA PRO A 230 -22.44 -11.50 13.56
C PRO A 230 -22.85 -10.55 14.69
N ALA A 231 -23.20 -11.08 15.87
CA ALA A 231 -23.52 -10.24 17.03
C ALA A 231 -22.35 -9.36 17.51
N THR A 232 -21.11 -9.72 17.12
CA THR A 232 -19.88 -8.96 17.38
C THR A 232 -19.65 -7.81 16.39
N TYR A 233 -20.50 -7.68 15.36
CA TYR A 233 -20.52 -6.51 14.47
C TYR A 233 -20.79 -5.23 15.27
N ASN A 234 -20.09 -4.16 14.94
CA ASN A 234 -20.24 -2.85 15.53
C ASN A 234 -20.26 -1.82 14.41
N PRO A 235 -21.35 -1.08 14.22
CA PRO A 235 -21.45 -0.06 13.17
C PRO A 235 -20.48 1.11 13.37
N ALA A 236 -19.90 1.31 14.57
CA ALA A 236 -18.91 2.35 14.84
C ALA A 236 -17.53 2.06 14.23
N THR A 237 -17.19 0.79 13.99
CA THR A 237 -15.85 0.38 13.54
C THR A 237 -15.94 -0.25 12.16
N PRO A 238 -15.18 0.23 11.15
CA PRO A 238 -15.14 -0.42 9.84
C PRO A 238 -14.73 -1.89 9.94
N MET A 239 -15.56 -2.78 9.39
CA MET A 239 -15.37 -4.24 9.52
C MET A 239 -14.91 -4.89 8.23
N PRO A 240 -14.03 -5.92 8.30
CA PRO A 240 -13.80 -6.78 7.15
C PRO A 240 -15.12 -7.38 6.66
N ALA A 241 -15.14 -7.75 5.38
CA ALA A 241 -16.22 -8.53 4.80
C ALA A 241 -15.67 -9.72 4.02
N VAL A 242 -16.38 -10.85 4.06
CA VAL A 242 -16.11 -12.03 3.25
C VAL A 242 -17.18 -12.13 2.16
N ILE A 243 -16.78 -12.14 0.90
CA ILE A 243 -17.65 -12.59 -0.18
C ILE A 243 -17.39 -14.09 -0.36
N SER A 244 -18.40 -14.93 -0.14
CA SER A 244 -18.27 -16.38 -0.21
C SER A 244 -19.02 -16.96 -1.40
N PHE A 245 -18.33 -17.75 -2.21
CA PHE A 245 -18.87 -18.45 -3.37
C PHE A 245 -18.98 -19.95 -3.07
N HIS A 246 -20.20 -20.47 -3.21
CA HIS A 246 -20.49 -21.88 -2.96
C HIS A 246 -20.11 -22.77 -4.15
N GLY A 247 -19.92 -24.06 -3.86
CA GLY A 247 -19.67 -25.10 -4.87
C GLY A 247 -20.89 -25.44 -5.73
N TRP A 248 -20.70 -26.33 -6.70
CA TRP A 248 -21.76 -26.83 -7.56
C TRP A 248 -22.87 -27.51 -6.76
N GLY A 249 -24.13 -27.18 -7.06
CA GLY A 249 -25.30 -27.65 -6.30
C GLY A 249 -25.40 -27.10 -4.86
N GLY A 250 -24.46 -26.25 -4.45
CA GLY A 250 -24.54 -25.47 -3.22
C GLY A 250 -25.55 -24.34 -3.33
N ASN A 251 -25.76 -23.64 -2.22
CA ASN A 251 -26.67 -22.50 -2.14
C ASN A 251 -26.08 -21.44 -1.20
N MET A 252 -26.84 -20.38 -0.87
CA MET A 252 -26.38 -19.28 -0.03
C MET A 252 -25.97 -19.72 1.39
N GLN A 253 -26.38 -20.89 1.86
CA GLN A 253 -25.96 -21.49 3.13
C GLN A 253 -24.62 -22.25 3.04
N GLY A 254 -24.17 -22.63 1.83
CA GLY A 254 -23.04 -23.53 1.60
C GLY A 254 -21.73 -22.79 1.37
N MET A 255 -21.22 -22.08 2.38
CA MET A 255 -19.99 -21.29 2.27
C MET A 255 -18.71 -22.07 2.64
N SER A 256 -17.55 -21.50 2.32
CA SER A 256 -16.26 -21.88 2.90
C SER A 256 -16.13 -21.35 4.35
N TRP A 257 -14.93 -21.27 4.92
CA TRP A 257 -14.76 -20.72 6.27
C TRP A 257 -15.26 -19.28 6.39
N TRP A 258 -15.92 -18.98 7.51
CA TRP A 258 -16.25 -17.62 7.90
C TRP A 258 -15.03 -17.00 8.60
N PHE A 259 -14.18 -16.36 7.80
CA PHE A 259 -12.95 -15.75 8.32
C PHE A 259 -13.24 -14.61 9.29
N ASN A 260 -12.49 -14.57 10.41
CA ASN A 260 -12.53 -13.50 11.40
C ASN A 260 -13.94 -13.22 11.97
N PHE A 261 -14.77 -14.26 12.17
CA PHE A 261 -16.12 -14.17 12.73
C PHE A 261 -16.15 -13.42 14.07
N ASP A 262 -15.28 -13.81 15.01
CA ASP A 262 -15.24 -13.21 16.35
C ASP A 262 -14.86 -11.71 16.32
N ALA A 263 -14.16 -11.29 15.26
CA ALA A 263 -13.79 -9.89 15.04
C ALA A 263 -14.90 -9.04 14.42
N GLY A 264 -16.08 -9.61 14.11
CA GLY A 264 -17.24 -8.88 13.59
C GLY A 264 -17.39 -8.88 12.07
N THR A 265 -16.71 -9.79 11.37
CA THR A 265 -16.67 -9.85 9.90
C THR A 265 -18.02 -10.22 9.29
N ILE A 266 -18.52 -9.43 8.34
CA ILE A 266 -19.78 -9.69 7.62
C ILE A 266 -19.56 -10.69 6.50
N VAL A 267 -20.53 -11.56 6.23
CA VAL A 267 -20.51 -12.43 5.04
C VAL A 267 -21.53 -11.97 4.01
N VAL A 268 -21.13 -12.00 2.74
CA VAL A 268 -21.95 -11.74 1.58
C VAL A 268 -21.91 -12.95 0.66
N THR A 269 -23.05 -13.42 0.20
CA THR A 269 -23.17 -14.51 -0.78
C THR A 269 -24.44 -14.33 -1.61
N SER A 270 -24.50 -14.99 -2.77
CA SER A 270 -25.66 -14.99 -3.66
C SER A 270 -26.05 -16.40 -4.03
N ASN A 271 -27.24 -16.62 -4.59
CA ASN A 271 -27.54 -17.86 -5.28
C ASN A 271 -26.79 -17.88 -6.62
N GLN A 272 -26.19 -19.02 -6.97
CA GLN A 272 -25.52 -19.14 -8.26
C GLN A 272 -26.55 -19.39 -9.37
N GLU A 273 -27.01 -18.32 -10.02
CA GLU A 273 -27.96 -18.40 -11.14
C GLU A 273 -27.62 -17.37 -12.24
N PRO A 274 -27.30 -17.75 -13.48
CA PRO A 274 -27.15 -19.12 -13.96
C PRO A 274 -25.86 -19.76 -13.39
N TYR A 275 -25.73 -21.07 -13.53
CA TYR A 275 -24.52 -21.82 -13.16
C TYR A 275 -23.34 -21.54 -14.11
N ASP A 276 -22.77 -20.35 -14.01
CA ASP A 276 -21.70 -19.84 -14.87
C ASP A 276 -20.30 -19.84 -14.22
N TRP A 277 -20.09 -20.64 -13.19
CA TRP A 277 -18.81 -20.71 -12.45
C TRP A 277 -18.39 -19.41 -11.73
N TRP A 278 -19.36 -18.54 -11.43
CA TRP A 278 -19.12 -17.20 -10.86
C TRP A 278 -18.28 -16.29 -11.77
N THR A 279 -18.31 -16.56 -13.07
CA THR A 279 -17.58 -15.81 -14.09
C THR A 279 -18.54 -14.91 -14.88
N GLY A 280 -18.98 -15.38 -16.03
CA GLY A 280 -19.90 -14.71 -16.92
C GLY A 280 -20.49 -15.69 -17.92
N TYR A 281 -21.36 -15.18 -18.79
CA TYR A 281 -21.98 -15.98 -19.83
C TYR A 281 -22.27 -15.13 -21.06
N HIS A 282 -22.47 -15.80 -22.19
CA HIS A 282 -22.77 -15.15 -23.46
C HIS A 282 -24.06 -14.34 -23.37
N GLU A 283 -24.07 -13.12 -23.91
CA GLU A 283 -25.21 -12.20 -23.82
C GLU A 283 -26.51 -12.76 -24.44
N ARG A 284 -26.39 -13.72 -25.36
CA ARG A 284 -27.56 -14.39 -25.98
C ARG A 284 -27.94 -15.72 -25.32
N SER A 285 -27.31 -16.08 -24.20
CA SER A 285 -27.59 -17.32 -23.48
C SER A 285 -29.05 -17.36 -23.00
N GLY A 286 -29.74 -18.48 -23.26
CA GLY A 286 -31.16 -18.65 -22.94
C GLY A 286 -32.14 -17.84 -23.81
N LEU A 287 -31.66 -16.96 -24.69
CA LEU A 287 -32.49 -16.15 -25.60
C LEU A 287 -32.62 -16.77 -26.99
N VAL A 288 -31.57 -17.47 -27.43
CA VAL A 288 -31.51 -18.16 -28.73
C VAL A 288 -30.87 -19.52 -28.55
N ALA A 289 -31.10 -20.44 -29.49
CA ALA A 289 -30.45 -21.74 -29.49
C ALA A 289 -28.92 -21.60 -29.57
N ARG A 290 -28.19 -22.33 -28.73
CA ARG A 290 -26.72 -22.32 -28.70
C ARG A 290 -26.15 -22.93 -29.99
N SER A 291 -25.64 -22.09 -30.87
CA SER A 291 -24.95 -22.47 -32.11
C SER A 291 -23.99 -21.35 -32.53
N LEU A 292 -22.95 -21.67 -33.30
CA LEU A 292 -22.00 -20.68 -33.82
C LEU A 292 -22.72 -19.53 -34.53
N ALA A 293 -23.65 -19.83 -35.44
CA ALA A 293 -24.39 -18.82 -36.21
C ALA A 293 -25.13 -17.81 -35.32
N ASN A 294 -25.70 -18.28 -34.20
CA ASN A 294 -26.45 -17.42 -33.29
C ASN A 294 -25.55 -16.62 -32.34
N TRP A 295 -24.33 -17.10 -32.05
CA TRP A 295 -23.46 -16.54 -31.01
C TRP A 295 -22.23 -15.79 -31.54
N GLN A 296 -21.73 -16.06 -32.77
CA GLN A 296 -20.48 -15.45 -33.27
C GLN A 296 -20.50 -13.91 -33.38
N GLY A 297 -21.69 -13.30 -33.37
CA GLY A 297 -21.88 -11.85 -33.39
C GLY A 297 -22.18 -11.23 -32.02
N GLY A 298 -21.93 -11.98 -30.94
CA GLY A 298 -22.07 -11.50 -29.56
C GLY A 298 -20.81 -11.79 -28.74
N VAL A 299 -20.87 -11.47 -27.46
CA VAL A 299 -19.75 -11.60 -26.52
C VAL A 299 -20.17 -12.28 -25.21
N VAL A 300 -19.19 -12.84 -24.51
CA VAL A 300 -19.32 -13.26 -23.10
C VAL A 300 -19.13 -12.03 -22.21
N ARG A 301 -20.05 -11.83 -21.26
CA ARG A 301 -20.01 -10.71 -20.31
C ARG A 301 -19.94 -11.20 -18.87
N PRO A 302 -19.24 -10.49 -17.97
CA PRO A 302 -19.06 -10.85 -16.57
C PRO A 302 -20.28 -10.44 -15.73
N TYR A 303 -21.49 -10.77 -16.19
CA TYR A 303 -22.75 -10.42 -15.53
C TYR A 303 -22.76 -10.79 -14.05
N THR A 304 -22.25 -11.97 -13.71
CA THR A 304 -22.17 -12.47 -12.34
C THR A 304 -21.16 -11.69 -11.49
N GLN A 305 -20.02 -11.28 -12.03
CA GLN A 305 -19.08 -10.44 -11.28
C GLN A 305 -19.65 -9.02 -11.10
N ASN A 306 -20.28 -8.46 -12.13
CA ASN A 306 -20.90 -7.13 -12.10
C ASN A 306 -22.03 -7.04 -11.07
N ARG A 307 -22.87 -8.08 -10.95
CA ARG A 307 -23.94 -8.10 -9.95
C ARG A 307 -23.40 -8.24 -8.52
N ILE A 308 -22.36 -9.06 -8.31
CA ILE A 308 -21.71 -9.24 -7.00
C ILE A 308 -21.06 -7.94 -6.57
N ASN A 309 -20.34 -7.25 -7.46
CA ASN A 309 -19.79 -5.93 -7.21
C ASN A 309 -20.87 -4.94 -6.74
N ALA A 310 -21.96 -4.83 -7.51
CA ALA A 310 -23.03 -3.90 -7.19
C ALA A 310 -23.79 -4.26 -5.90
N PHE A 311 -23.95 -5.55 -5.61
CA PHE A 311 -24.56 -5.97 -4.35
C PHE A 311 -23.63 -5.71 -3.16
N PHE A 312 -22.34 -5.97 -3.31
CA PHE A 312 -21.36 -5.63 -2.28
C PHE A 312 -21.27 -4.12 -2.03
N ASP A 313 -21.41 -3.31 -3.10
CA ASP A 313 -21.51 -1.85 -2.97
C ASP A 313 -22.74 -1.42 -2.15
N PHE A 314 -23.89 -2.09 -2.35
CA PHE A 314 -25.08 -1.92 -1.52
C PHE A 314 -24.82 -2.34 -0.06
N VAL A 315 -24.16 -3.49 0.18
CA VAL A 315 -23.83 -3.95 1.53
C VAL A 315 -22.97 -2.91 2.25
N ALA A 316 -21.93 -2.38 1.60
CA ALA A 316 -21.09 -1.35 2.18
C ALA A 316 -21.78 0.02 2.35
N SER A 317 -22.95 0.23 1.76
CA SER A 317 -23.79 1.41 2.03
C SER A 317 -24.72 1.21 3.25
N LYS A 318 -25.06 -0.04 3.57
CA LYS A 318 -25.95 -0.41 4.68
C LYS A 318 -25.19 -0.77 5.97
N TRP A 319 -24.01 -1.33 5.84
CA TRP A 319 -23.12 -1.69 6.95
C TRP A 319 -21.74 -1.03 6.79
N ASN A 320 -21.10 -0.69 7.91
CA ASN A 320 -19.78 -0.07 7.96
C ASN A 320 -18.70 -1.10 7.63
N VAL A 321 -18.52 -1.36 6.32
CA VAL A 321 -17.55 -2.31 5.78
C VAL A 321 -16.23 -1.59 5.46
N ASP A 322 -15.13 -2.11 6.01
CA ASP A 322 -13.77 -1.80 5.60
C ASP A 322 -13.47 -2.53 4.27
N ARG A 323 -13.76 -1.83 3.18
CA ARG A 323 -13.58 -2.35 1.81
C ARG A 323 -12.13 -2.76 1.53
N SER A 324 -11.16 -2.16 2.22
CA SER A 324 -9.76 -2.51 2.04
C SER A 324 -9.42 -3.90 2.58
N ARG A 325 -10.24 -4.47 3.49
CA ARG A 325 -10.07 -5.79 4.10
C ARG A 325 -11.04 -6.82 3.53
N THR A 326 -11.50 -6.64 2.30
CA THR A 326 -12.42 -7.59 1.66
C THR A 326 -11.71 -8.90 1.38
N ILE A 327 -12.27 -9.99 1.87
CA ILE A 327 -11.81 -11.36 1.66
C ILE A 327 -12.74 -12.02 0.65
N LEU A 328 -12.18 -12.68 -0.34
CA LEU A 328 -12.94 -13.55 -1.23
C LEU A 328 -12.69 -15.01 -0.87
N SER A 329 -13.72 -15.84 -0.85
CA SER A 329 -13.55 -17.26 -0.50
C SER A 329 -14.49 -18.19 -1.24
N GLY A 330 -14.09 -19.44 -1.44
CA GLY A 330 -14.94 -20.40 -2.11
C GLY A 330 -14.37 -21.81 -2.22
N VAL A 331 -15.23 -22.74 -2.64
CA VAL A 331 -14.91 -24.16 -2.83
C VAL A 331 -15.41 -24.69 -4.17
N SER A 332 -14.63 -25.57 -4.82
CA SER A 332 -15.00 -26.23 -6.07
C SER A 332 -15.32 -25.21 -7.17
N MET A 333 -16.55 -25.19 -7.70
CA MET A 333 -17.02 -24.12 -8.60
C MET A 333 -16.82 -22.71 -8.00
N GLY A 334 -17.14 -22.52 -6.72
CA GLY A 334 -16.88 -21.28 -6.01
C GLY A 334 -15.40 -20.99 -5.82
N GLY A 335 -14.56 -22.02 -5.65
CA GLY A 335 -13.10 -21.85 -5.56
C GLY A 335 -12.49 -21.35 -6.87
N SER A 336 -12.97 -21.91 -7.99
CA SER A 336 -12.63 -21.46 -9.35
C SER A 336 -13.05 -19.99 -9.53
N GLY A 337 -14.31 -19.71 -9.23
CA GLY A 337 -14.89 -18.37 -9.26
C GLY A 337 -14.14 -17.36 -8.41
N SER A 338 -13.69 -17.77 -7.22
CA SER A 338 -12.98 -16.88 -6.31
C SER A 338 -11.65 -16.41 -6.88
N ILE A 339 -10.85 -17.32 -7.43
CA ILE A 339 -9.57 -16.95 -8.04
C ILE A 339 -9.82 -16.14 -9.31
N MET A 340 -10.72 -16.59 -10.18
CA MET A 340 -11.01 -15.91 -11.44
C MET A 340 -11.54 -14.49 -11.22
N TYR A 341 -12.35 -14.27 -10.19
CA TYR A 341 -12.80 -12.94 -9.78
C TYR A 341 -11.63 -12.10 -9.23
N SER A 342 -10.88 -12.66 -8.28
CA SER A 342 -9.85 -11.93 -7.54
C SER A 342 -8.73 -11.39 -8.43
N LEU A 343 -8.28 -12.18 -9.42
CA LEU A 343 -7.25 -11.75 -10.36
C LEU A 343 -7.67 -10.53 -11.19
N ARG A 344 -8.97 -10.40 -11.48
CA ARG A 344 -9.54 -9.39 -12.37
C ARG A 344 -10.16 -8.21 -11.61
N GLN A 345 -10.11 -8.23 -10.28
CA GLN A 345 -10.71 -7.23 -9.37
C GLN A 345 -9.80 -6.98 -8.15
N ALA A 346 -8.50 -6.83 -8.41
CA ALA A 346 -7.46 -6.79 -7.39
C ALA A 346 -7.49 -5.56 -6.46
N ASP A 347 -8.15 -4.49 -6.91
CA ASP A 347 -8.44 -3.25 -6.17
C ASP A 347 -9.53 -3.44 -5.12
N ARG A 348 -10.41 -4.45 -5.32
CA ARG A 348 -11.55 -4.74 -4.44
C ARG A 348 -11.29 -5.86 -3.44
N VAL A 349 -10.28 -6.70 -3.68
CA VAL A 349 -10.03 -7.90 -2.86
C VAL A 349 -8.64 -7.82 -2.23
N ALA A 350 -8.59 -7.90 -0.90
CA ALA A 350 -7.34 -7.88 -0.16
C ALA A 350 -6.67 -9.26 -0.17
N TRP A 351 -7.47 -10.29 0.12
CA TRP A 351 -7.06 -11.68 0.26
C TRP A 351 -8.10 -12.62 -0.37
N CYS A 352 -7.65 -13.59 -1.14
CA CYS A 352 -8.48 -14.69 -1.64
C CYS A 352 -8.08 -16.01 -0.98
N ASN A 353 -9.02 -16.65 -0.28
CA ASN A 353 -8.88 -18.02 0.22
C ASN A 353 -9.78 -18.98 -0.56
N SER A 354 -9.20 -19.65 -1.55
CA SER A 354 -9.91 -20.56 -2.44
C SER A 354 -9.51 -22.01 -2.15
N TRP A 355 -10.45 -22.94 -1.99
CA TRP A 355 -10.10 -24.36 -1.87
C TRP A 355 -9.81 -24.96 -3.25
N VAL A 356 -10.13 -26.25 -3.46
CA VAL A 356 -10.05 -26.86 -4.78
C VAL A 356 -10.83 -26.04 -5.82
N GLY A 357 -10.25 -25.82 -7.00
CA GLY A 357 -10.86 -25.06 -8.09
C GLY A 357 -10.20 -25.30 -9.46
N VAL A 358 -10.93 -24.96 -10.52
CA VAL A 358 -10.45 -24.88 -11.90
C VAL A 358 -9.75 -23.54 -12.10
N HIS A 359 -8.53 -23.56 -12.65
CA HIS A 359 -7.79 -22.34 -13.03
C HIS A 359 -7.69 -22.14 -14.54
N ILE A 360 -7.80 -23.22 -15.32
CA ILE A 360 -7.77 -23.21 -16.78
C ILE A 360 -9.01 -23.96 -17.27
N PRO A 361 -10.12 -23.26 -17.60
CA PRO A 361 -11.38 -23.89 -18.00
C PRO A 361 -11.26 -24.89 -19.14
N ALA A 362 -10.39 -24.61 -20.12
CA ALA A 362 -10.15 -25.45 -21.28
C ALA A 362 -9.50 -26.81 -20.95
N GLU A 363 -8.81 -26.90 -19.80
CA GLU A 363 -8.05 -28.10 -19.39
C GLU A 363 -8.74 -28.92 -18.29
N SER A 364 -9.94 -28.52 -17.84
CA SER A 364 -10.67 -29.29 -16.83
C SER A 364 -11.24 -30.59 -17.44
N PRO A 365 -10.89 -31.79 -16.91
CA PRO A 365 -11.30 -33.06 -17.50
C PRO A 365 -12.82 -33.28 -17.51
N THR A 366 -13.50 -32.90 -16.43
CA THR A 366 -14.93 -33.17 -16.25
C THR A 366 -15.80 -31.93 -16.48
N PHE A 367 -15.26 -30.73 -16.30
CA PHE A 367 -16.07 -29.52 -16.23
C PHE A 367 -16.04 -28.62 -17.48
N LEU A 368 -15.22 -28.95 -18.49
CA LEU A 368 -15.16 -28.19 -19.76
C LEU A 368 -16.54 -27.96 -20.37
N SER A 369 -17.40 -28.98 -20.42
CA SER A 369 -18.74 -28.85 -21.02
C SER A 369 -19.63 -27.83 -20.33
N SER A 370 -19.39 -27.57 -19.03
CA SER A 370 -20.12 -26.55 -18.29
C SER A 370 -19.70 -25.14 -18.72
N TYR A 371 -18.40 -24.90 -18.89
CA TYR A 371 -17.89 -23.64 -19.43
C TYR A 371 -18.33 -23.43 -20.89
N VAL A 372 -18.39 -24.48 -21.70
CA VAL A 372 -18.99 -24.45 -23.05
C VAL A 372 -20.49 -24.07 -23.00
N GLY A 373 -21.19 -24.37 -21.90
CA GLY A 373 -22.53 -23.87 -21.60
C GLY A 373 -22.61 -22.36 -21.51
N SER A 374 -21.62 -21.74 -20.86
CA SER A 374 -21.57 -20.30 -20.59
C SER A 374 -20.96 -19.50 -21.73
N TYR A 375 -19.85 -19.97 -22.31
CA TYR A 375 -19.03 -19.20 -23.25
C TYR A 375 -19.30 -19.53 -24.71
N GLY A 376 -19.79 -20.74 -25.00
CA GLY A 376 -19.83 -21.31 -26.35
C GLY A 376 -18.75 -22.38 -26.52
N ASP A 377 -18.78 -23.11 -27.63
CA ASP A 377 -17.75 -24.12 -27.91
C ASP A 377 -16.36 -23.47 -27.98
N LEU A 378 -15.33 -24.14 -27.46
CA LEU A 378 -13.97 -23.64 -27.45
C LEU A 378 -13.50 -23.27 -28.87
N ALA A 379 -13.89 -24.07 -29.89
CA ALA A 379 -13.52 -23.83 -31.28
C ALA A 379 -14.18 -22.59 -31.90
N TRP A 380 -15.23 -22.04 -31.27
CA TRP A 380 -15.92 -20.86 -31.79
C TRP A 380 -15.17 -19.56 -31.49
N ASN A 381 -14.21 -19.58 -30.55
CA ASN A 381 -13.43 -18.40 -30.14
C ASN A 381 -14.32 -17.17 -29.84
N ILE A 382 -15.45 -17.40 -29.16
CA ILE A 382 -16.33 -16.31 -28.75
C ILE A 382 -15.55 -15.36 -27.85
N LEU A 383 -15.62 -14.07 -28.18
CA LEU A 383 -14.87 -13.03 -27.49
C LEU A 383 -15.50 -12.70 -26.14
N PHE A 384 -14.66 -12.27 -25.21
CA PHE A 384 -15.06 -11.54 -24.03
C PHE A 384 -15.50 -10.12 -24.41
N GLU A 385 -16.15 -9.41 -23.50
CA GLU A 385 -16.72 -8.09 -23.79
C GLU A 385 -15.70 -6.99 -24.11
N ASP A 386 -14.41 -7.25 -23.89
CA ASP A 386 -13.32 -6.41 -24.35
C ASP A 386 -13.23 -6.34 -25.89
N GLY A 387 -13.89 -7.26 -26.60
CA GLY A 387 -13.95 -7.32 -28.05
C GLY A 387 -12.67 -7.81 -28.71
N VAL A 388 -11.72 -8.37 -27.95
CA VAL A 388 -10.42 -8.81 -28.47
C VAL A 388 -9.98 -10.17 -27.93
N THR A 389 -10.28 -10.47 -26.66
CA THR A 389 -9.78 -11.69 -26.01
C THR A 389 -10.83 -12.80 -26.08
N PRO A 390 -10.51 -14.02 -26.54
CA PRO A 390 -11.42 -15.15 -26.42
C PRO A 390 -11.81 -15.40 -24.95
N ALA A 391 -13.08 -15.68 -24.67
CA ALA A 391 -13.57 -15.83 -23.29
C ALA A 391 -12.85 -16.93 -22.49
N PHE A 392 -12.47 -18.02 -23.14
CA PHE A 392 -11.66 -19.08 -22.52
C PHE A 392 -10.25 -18.61 -22.14
N SER A 393 -9.62 -17.74 -22.94
CA SER A 393 -8.33 -17.13 -22.60
C SER A 393 -8.49 -16.08 -21.51
N TRP A 394 -9.56 -15.27 -21.56
CA TRP A 394 -9.83 -14.27 -20.53
C TRP A 394 -9.97 -14.90 -19.15
N PHE A 395 -10.59 -16.09 -19.02
CA PHE A 395 -10.74 -16.84 -17.77
C PHE A 395 -9.69 -17.95 -17.56
N ASP A 396 -8.62 -17.97 -18.34
CA ASP A 396 -7.44 -18.80 -18.09
C ASP A 396 -6.49 -18.03 -17.16
N ASP A 397 -6.30 -18.52 -15.94
CA ASP A 397 -5.52 -17.81 -14.92
C ASP A 397 -4.00 -17.84 -15.19
N ASP A 398 -3.46 -18.85 -15.91
CA ASP A 398 -2.05 -18.86 -16.35
C ASP A 398 -1.84 -17.82 -17.46
N TRP A 399 -2.72 -17.82 -18.46
CA TRP A 399 -2.68 -16.84 -19.55
C TRP A 399 -2.81 -15.42 -18.99
N TYR A 400 -3.78 -15.18 -18.11
CA TYR A 400 -4.06 -13.86 -17.55
C TYR A 400 -2.85 -13.29 -16.79
N LEU A 401 -2.24 -14.07 -15.90
CA LEU A 401 -1.09 -13.61 -15.12
C LEU A 401 0.10 -13.19 -16.00
N ARG A 402 0.33 -13.89 -17.12
CA ARG A 402 1.41 -13.63 -18.07
C ARG A 402 1.14 -12.47 -19.02
N HIS A 403 -0.12 -12.12 -19.25
CA HIS A 403 -0.50 -10.97 -20.10
C HIS A 403 -0.77 -9.70 -19.29
N HIS A 404 -0.85 -9.81 -17.96
CA HIS A 404 -1.14 -8.69 -17.05
C HIS A 404 -0.09 -8.56 -15.93
N ILE A 405 1.20 -8.71 -16.26
CA ILE A 405 2.32 -8.75 -15.28
C ILE A 405 2.35 -7.48 -14.40
N ALA A 406 2.20 -6.31 -15.01
CA ALA A 406 2.22 -5.02 -14.34
C ALA A 406 1.03 -4.76 -13.41
N GLN A 407 -0.12 -5.43 -13.61
CA GLN A 407 -1.30 -5.26 -12.75
C GLN A 407 -1.10 -6.05 -11.46
N ASP A 408 -1.41 -5.49 -10.30
CA ASP A 408 -1.35 -6.24 -9.04
C ASP A 408 -2.50 -7.24 -8.88
N ILE A 409 -2.31 -8.20 -7.96
CA ILE A 409 -3.34 -9.18 -7.58
C ILE A 409 -3.47 -9.24 -6.05
N PRO A 410 -4.58 -9.75 -5.50
CA PRO A 410 -4.71 -10.02 -4.07
C PRO A 410 -3.71 -11.04 -3.57
N PHE A 411 -3.48 -11.08 -2.24
CA PHE A 411 -2.79 -12.22 -1.66
C PHE A 411 -3.63 -13.48 -1.92
N LEU A 412 -3.04 -14.53 -2.48
CA LEU A 412 -3.77 -15.76 -2.78
C LEU A 412 -3.38 -16.88 -1.83
N THR A 413 -4.37 -17.59 -1.30
CA THR A 413 -4.16 -18.89 -0.65
C THR A 413 -5.06 -19.90 -1.33
N PHE A 414 -4.48 -20.91 -1.96
CA PHE A 414 -5.24 -21.89 -2.72
C PHE A 414 -4.72 -23.33 -2.62
N SER A 415 -5.49 -24.28 -3.14
CA SER A 415 -5.14 -25.70 -3.07
C SER A 415 -5.74 -26.57 -4.15
N ASN A 416 -5.05 -27.64 -4.55
CA ASN A 416 -5.60 -28.67 -5.43
C ASN A 416 -5.15 -30.07 -5.03
N GLY A 417 -6.05 -31.05 -5.13
CA GLY A 417 -5.72 -32.45 -4.94
C GLY A 417 -5.01 -32.99 -6.18
N LYS A 418 -3.82 -33.59 -5.99
CA LYS A 418 -3.04 -34.17 -7.10
C LYS A 418 -3.76 -35.37 -7.74
N ASN A 419 -4.57 -36.05 -6.95
CA ASN A 419 -5.43 -37.16 -7.35
C ASN A 419 -6.90 -36.75 -7.64
N ASP A 420 -7.18 -35.45 -7.84
CA ASP A 420 -8.52 -35.00 -8.26
C ASP A 420 -8.71 -35.18 -9.78
N SER A 421 -9.35 -36.28 -10.16
CA SER A 421 -9.69 -36.57 -11.56
C SER A 421 -10.80 -35.68 -12.15
N ALA A 422 -11.57 -34.96 -11.32
CA ALA A 422 -12.66 -34.12 -11.80
C ALA A 422 -12.17 -32.72 -12.21
N ILE A 423 -11.35 -32.10 -11.36
CA ILE A 423 -10.78 -30.77 -11.60
C ILE A 423 -9.51 -30.83 -12.46
N GLY A 424 -8.68 -31.85 -12.27
CA GLY A 424 -7.41 -32.06 -12.99
C GLY A 424 -6.21 -31.35 -12.35
N TRP A 425 -5.08 -32.04 -12.23
CA TRP A 425 -3.85 -31.53 -11.62
C TRP A 425 -3.01 -30.63 -12.52
N SER A 426 -2.90 -30.96 -13.82
CA SER A 426 -2.04 -30.25 -14.78
C SER A 426 -2.27 -28.74 -14.79
N GLN A 427 -3.53 -28.30 -14.83
CA GLN A 427 -3.88 -26.88 -14.82
C GLN A 427 -3.45 -26.17 -13.53
N ALA A 428 -3.52 -26.85 -12.37
CA ALA A 428 -3.17 -26.24 -11.10
C ALA A 428 -1.65 -26.05 -10.98
N ALA A 429 -0.89 -27.02 -11.50
CA ALA A 429 0.56 -26.91 -11.60
C ALA A 429 0.99 -25.77 -12.54
N LYS A 430 0.29 -25.55 -13.66
CA LYS A 430 0.53 -24.41 -14.56
C LYS A 430 0.26 -23.08 -13.87
N PHE A 431 -0.89 -22.95 -13.20
CA PHE A 431 -1.24 -21.74 -12.45
C PHE A 431 -0.25 -21.44 -11.33
N ALA A 432 0.14 -22.43 -10.52
CA ALA A 432 1.15 -22.27 -9.47
C ALA A 432 2.50 -21.81 -10.04
N ARG A 433 2.90 -22.32 -11.21
CA ARG A 433 4.11 -21.88 -11.92
C ARG A 433 3.99 -20.44 -12.42
N ALA A 434 2.83 -20.06 -12.97
CA ALA A 434 2.56 -18.69 -13.40
C ALA A 434 2.69 -17.68 -12.27
N LEU A 435 2.22 -18.01 -11.06
CA LEU A 435 2.37 -17.18 -9.87
C LEU A 435 3.85 -16.97 -9.47
N GLN A 436 4.68 -18.02 -9.61
CA GLN A 436 6.12 -17.94 -9.37
C GLN A 436 6.82 -17.10 -10.46
N ASP A 437 6.56 -17.39 -11.73
CA ASP A 437 7.20 -16.72 -12.87
C ASP A 437 6.85 -15.22 -12.93
N THR A 438 5.60 -14.87 -12.59
CA THR A 438 5.10 -13.49 -12.65
C THR A 438 5.15 -12.76 -11.30
N LYS A 439 5.88 -13.31 -10.32
CA LYS A 439 6.22 -12.65 -9.05
C LYS A 439 5.00 -12.21 -8.25
N ARG A 440 4.11 -13.18 -7.96
CA ARG A 440 2.80 -12.94 -7.34
C ARG A 440 2.73 -13.34 -5.87
N PRO A 441 1.96 -12.62 -5.04
CA PRO A 441 1.85 -12.92 -3.61
C PRO A 441 0.90 -14.10 -3.36
N HIS A 442 1.44 -15.26 -2.97
CA HIS A 442 0.63 -16.48 -2.82
C HIS A 442 1.18 -17.51 -1.82
N ILE A 443 0.27 -18.37 -1.33
CA ILE A 443 0.54 -19.68 -0.72
C ILE A 443 -0.24 -20.74 -1.50
N PHE A 444 0.44 -21.83 -1.88
CA PHE A 444 -0.18 -22.98 -2.52
C PHE A 444 0.00 -24.22 -1.66
N HIS A 445 -1.06 -25.03 -1.52
CA HIS A 445 -1.02 -26.29 -0.78
C HIS A 445 -1.65 -27.43 -1.60
N TRP A 446 -0.93 -28.53 -1.78
CA TRP A 446 -1.45 -29.70 -2.49
C TRP A 446 -1.32 -30.98 -1.67
N GLY A 447 -2.10 -31.99 -2.04
CA GLY A 447 -2.12 -33.28 -1.37
C GLY A 447 -2.92 -34.34 -2.10
N GLN A 448 -3.21 -35.42 -1.39
CA GLN A 448 -3.92 -36.60 -1.92
C GLN A 448 -5.39 -36.66 -1.48
N SER A 449 -5.98 -35.53 -1.09
CA SER A 449 -7.38 -35.46 -0.63
C SER A 449 -8.40 -35.30 -1.77
N GLY A 450 -7.97 -35.46 -3.04
CA GLY A 450 -8.80 -35.29 -4.22
C GLY A 450 -9.58 -33.98 -4.21
N HIS A 451 -10.88 -34.06 -4.50
CA HIS A 451 -11.79 -32.91 -4.50
C HIS A 451 -12.03 -32.29 -3.10
N ASN A 452 -11.55 -32.93 -2.03
CA ASN A 452 -11.65 -32.40 -0.68
C ASN A 452 -10.38 -31.66 -0.24
N GLN A 453 -9.40 -31.44 -1.13
CA GLN A 453 -8.24 -30.63 -0.79
C GLN A 453 -8.66 -29.21 -0.36
N ARG A 454 -7.91 -28.67 0.61
CA ARG A 454 -8.18 -27.37 1.22
C ARG A 454 -6.95 -26.48 1.22
N ALA A 455 -7.17 -25.17 1.07
CA ALA A 455 -6.14 -24.16 1.27
C ALA A 455 -5.75 -24.07 2.75
N ILE A 456 -4.56 -23.55 2.98
CA ILE A 456 -4.07 -23.22 4.32
C ILE A 456 -4.03 -21.70 4.49
N CYS A 457 -4.41 -21.22 5.66
CA CYS A 457 -4.24 -19.81 6.03
C CYS A 457 -2.75 -19.47 6.18
N PRO A 458 -2.35 -18.20 6.01
CA PRO A 458 -1.02 -17.77 6.38
C PRO A 458 -0.76 -18.06 7.88
N PRO A 459 0.49 -18.29 8.30
CA PRO A 459 0.79 -18.53 9.69
C PRO A 459 0.69 -17.22 10.48
N ASN A 460 0.37 -17.29 11.77
CA ASN A 460 0.68 -16.18 12.67
C ASN A 460 2.18 -16.11 12.94
N ILE A 461 2.64 -15.08 13.66
CA ILE A 461 4.06 -14.89 13.98
C ILE A 461 4.69 -16.07 14.75
N ASN A 462 3.89 -16.90 15.44
CA ASN A 462 4.33 -18.11 16.12
C ASN A 462 4.23 -19.37 15.23
N GLY A 463 3.94 -19.21 13.94
CA GLY A 463 3.82 -20.32 13.01
C GLY A 463 2.54 -21.15 13.16
N VAL A 464 1.61 -20.74 14.02
CA VAL A 464 0.33 -21.44 14.22
C VAL A 464 -0.65 -20.97 13.15
N ARG A 465 -1.39 -21.92 12.56
CA ARG A 465 -2.46 -21.65 11.59
C ARG A 465 -3.80 -21.95 12.22
N GLU A 466 -4.73 -21.04 12.04
CA GLU A 466 -6.12 -21.22 12.45
C GLU A 466 -6.98 -21.17 11.20
N GLN A 467 -7.86 -22.17 11.03
CA GLN A 467 -8.55 -22.42 9.75
C GLN A 467 -9.51 -21.30 9.32
N ALA A 468 -9.93 -20.44 10.26
CA ALA A 468 -10.89 -19.36 10.03
C ALA A 468 -10.39 -17.99 10.52
N ILE A 469 -9.08 -17.80 10.69
CA ILE A 469 -8.51 -16.51 11.08
C ILE A 469 -7.50 -16.06 10.02
N ASN A 470 -7.54 -14.78 9.67
CA ASN A 470 -6.45 -14.12 8.96
C ASN A 470 -5.50 -13.51 9.99
N PRO A 471 -4.36 -14.15 10.32
CA PRO A 471 -3.44 -13.63 11.31
C PRO A 471 -2.59 -12.44 10.82
N ILE A 472 -2.61 -12.15 9.51
CA ILE A 472 -1.92 -11.01 8.92
C ILE A 472 -2.98 -10.03 8.44
N ASP A 473 -2.90 -8.76 8.85
CA ASP A 473 -3.88 -7.74 8.46
C ASP A 473 -3.64 -7.28 7.00
N ILE A 474 -4.06 -8.10 6.04
CA ILE A 474 -3.87 -7.85 4.60
C ILE A 474 -4.94 -6.88 4.10
N ARG A 475 -4.52 -5.78 3.48
CA ARG A 475 -5.38 -4.72 2.96
C ARG A 475 -5.06 -4.35 1.51
N THR A 476 -6.01 -3.73 0.79
CA THR A 476 -5.80 -3.21 -0.57
C THR A 476 -5.08 -1.86 -0.61
N ASP A 477 -5.07 -1.12 0.50
CA ASP A 477 -4.46 0.20 0.67
C ASP A 477 -3.04 0.13 1.30
N GLN A 478 -2.37 -1.01 1.16
CA GLN A 478 -1.00 -1.20 1.65
C GLN A 478 -0.17 -2.06 0.68
N SER A 479 1.15 -1.85 0.75
CA SER A 479 2.15 -2.72 0.12
C SER A 479 2.05 -4.18 0.57
N LEU A 480 2.39 -5.10 -0.33
CA LEU A 480 2.31 -6.55 -0.13
C LEU A 480 3.58 -7.24 -0.64
N PRO A 481 4.23 -8.12 0.14
CA PRO A 481 5.39 -8.86 -0.35
C PRO A 481 4.93 -10.06 -1.21
N ALA A 482 5.51 -10.19 -2.40
CA ALA A 482 5.43 -11.42 -3.18
C ALA A 482 6.70 -12.24 -3.00
N PHE A 483 6.53 -13.42 -2.38
CA PHE A 483 7.57 -14.41 -2.19
C PHE A 483 7.55 -15.43 -3.31
N THR A 484 8.72 -15.72 -3.89
CA THR A 484 8.90 -16.77 -4.90
C THR A 484 10.23 -17.48 -4.68
N ARG A 485 10.36 -18.73 -5.17
CA ARG A 485 11.57 -19.54 -5.05
C ARG A 485 12.09 -19.64 -3.60
N CYS A 486 11.20 -19.90 -2.65
CA CYS A 486 11.59 -20.09 -1.26
C CYS A 486 12.30 -21.44 -1.11
N SER A 487 13.43 -21.48 -0.40
CA SER A 487 14.21 -22.72 -0.20
C SER A 487 13.50 -23.76 0.67
N LEU A 488 12.35 -23.43 1.25
CA LEU A 488 11.51 -24.35 2.03
C LEU A 488 10.33 -24.90 1.21
N ASP A 489 10.18 -24.50 -0.05
CA ASP A 489 9.11 -24.94 -0.94
C ASP A 489 9.32 -26.40 -1.34
N ASP A 490 8.21 -27.16 -1.40
CA ASP A 490 8.23 -28.52 -1.93
C ASP A 490 8.12 -28.51 -3.46
N ASN A 491 8.61 -29.55 -4.12
CA ASN A 491 8.50 -29.67 -5.58
C ASN A 491 7.12 -30.24 -5.97
N PHE A 492 6.25 -29.43 -6.59
CA PHE A 492 4.93 -29.87 -7.07
C PHE A 492 4.96 -30.59 -8.44
N GLY A 493 6.13 -30.71 -9.08
CA GLY A 493 6.32 -31.45 -10.33
C GLY A 493 5.95 -30.66 -11.59
N ASN A 494 5.93 -31.36 -12.72
CA ASN A 494 5.71 -30.80 -14.06
C ASN A 494 4.24 -30.74 -14.52
N GLY A 495 3.29 -31.18 -13.69
CA GLY A 495 1.87 -31.28 -14.03
C GLY A 495 1.35 -32.70 -14.24
N ASP A 496 2.24 -33.71 -14.32
CA ASP A 496 1.89 -35.11 -14.14
C ASP A 496 1.61 -35.40 -12.64
N PRO A 497 0.45 -35.97 -12.27
CA PRO A 497 0.17 -36.40 -10.91
C PRO A 497 1.23 -37.33 -10.28
N ALA A 498 2.02 -38.04 -11.09
CA ALA A 498 3.10 -38.92 -10.63
C ALA A 498 4.43 -38.21 -10.35
N ASP A 499 4.66 -37.00 -10.87
CA ASP A 499 5.94 -36.28 -10.77
C ASP A 499 5.95 -35.23 -9.64
N GLY A 500 7.05 -35.14 -8.88
CA GLY A 500 7.14 -34.29 -7.68
C GLY A 500 6.44 -34.87 -6.43
N ALA A 501 6.45 -34.12 -5.33
CA ALA A 501 5.93 -34.56 -4.03
C ALA A 501 4.42 -34.86 -4.07
N ALA A 502 4.00 -35.89 -3.33
CA ALA A 502 2.59 -36.30 -3.25
C ALA A 502 1.71 -35.28 -2.49
N SER A 503 2.31 -34.53 -1.57
CA SER A 503 1.73 -33.39 -0.85
C SER A 503 2.84 -32.40 -0.55
N GLY A 504 2.52 -31.11 -0.46
CA GLY A 504 3.50 -30.09 -0.17
C GLY A 504 2.93 -28.69 -0.21
N GLN A 505 3.81 -27.70 -0.11
CA GLN A 505 3.43 -26.30 -0.07
C GLN A 505 4.42 -25.38 -0.80
N LEU A 506 3.93 -24.19 -1.18
CA LEU A 506 4.75 -23.04 -1.55
C LEU A 506 4.51 -21.86 -0.57
N ASN A 507 5.59 -21.19 -0.15
CA ASN A 507 5.64 -19.97 0.68
C ASN A 507 4.94 -20.04 2.05
N ALA A 508 4.54 -21.21 2.53
CA ALA A 508 3.65 -21.33 3.68
C ALA A 508 4.29 -20.87 4.98
N PHE A 509 5.61 -20.92 5.13
CA PHE A 509 6.33 -20.65 6.39
C PHE A 509 6.80 -19.20 6.56
N LEU A 510 6.41 -18.31 5.66
CA LEU A 510 6.83 -16.91 5.68
C LEU A 510 5.81 -16.06 6.41
N PHE A 511 6.30 -15.07 7.17
CA PHE A 511 5.51 -14.08 7.88
C PHE A 511 6.08 -12.69 7.64
N TRP A 512 5.23 -11.67 7.58
CA TRP A 512 5.63 -10.27 7.50
C TRP A 512 4.76 -9.40 8.40
N HIS A 513 5.33 -8.29 8.85
CA HIS A 513 4.61 -7.26 9.59
C HIS A 513 3.94 -6.30 8.62
N THR A 514 2.65 -6.07 8.82
CA THR A 514 1.92 -5.01 8.11
C THR A 514 1.98 -3.68 8.85
N ALA A 515 2.25 -3.71 10.17
CA ALA A 515 2.28 -2.53 11.03
C ALA A 515 3.50 -1.62 10.83
N ASP A 516 4.57 -2.10 10.19
CA ASP A 516 5.83 -1.38 10.03
C ASP A 516 6.24 -1.16 8.58
N ILE A 517 5.28 -1.26 7.66
CA ILE A 517 5.49 -0.98 6.24
C ILE A 517 5.93 0.48 6.10
N ILE A 518 7.06 0.69 5.42
CA ILE A 518 7.44 1.98 4.85
C ILE A 518 7.15 1.88 3.36
N ASP A 519 6.43 2.85 2.83
CA ASP A 519 6.13 2.99 1.41
C ASP A 519 5.97 4.49 1.15
N THR A 520 7.08 5.13 0.80
CA THR A 520 7.20 6.55 0.46
C THR A 520 7.65 6.67 -1.00
N PRO A 521 7.59 7.86 -1.62
CA PRO A 521 8.03 8.02 -3.01
C PRO A 521 9.46 7.54 -3.30
N LEU A 522 10.32 7.49 -2.28
CA LEU A 522 11.74 7.16 -2.42
C LEU A 522 12.18 5.93 -1.61
N ALA A 523 11.32 5.34 -0.78
CA ALA A 523 11.71 4.20 0.03
C ALA A 523 10.58 3.20 0.23
N TRP A 524 10.94 1.93 0.30
CA TRP A 524 10.05 0.85 0.72
C TRP A 524 10.76 0.00 1.76
N ALA A 525 10.08 -0.41 2.83
CA ALA A 525 10.67 -1.36 3.77
C ALA A 525 9.61 -2.15 4.53
N MET A 526 9.95 -3.38 4.90
CA MET A 526 9.04 -4.30 5.59
C MET A 526 9.84 -5.28 6.47
N THR A 527 9.31 -5.60 7.65
CA THR A 527 9.88 -6.68 8.47
C THR A 527 9.26 -8.01 8.11
N MET A 528 10.09 -9.02 7.92
CA MET A 528 9.67 -10.36 7.53
C MET A 528 10.61 -11.42 8.06
N GLY A 529 10.15 -12.67 8.07
CA GLY A 529 10.97 -13.78 8.53
C GLY A 529 10.30 -15.13 8.34
N VAL A 530 11.00 -16.16 8.81
CA VAL A 530 10.54 -17.54 8.83
C VAL A 530 9.94 -17.85 10.19
N VAL A 531 8.76 -18.45 10.25
CA VAL A 531 8.09 -18.75 11.53
C VAL A 531 8.68 -19.98 12.23
N GLN A 532 8.52 -20.08 13.55
CA GLN A 532 9.08 -21.17 14.37
C GLN A 532 8.62 -22.59 14.02
N THR A 533 7.48 -22.76 13.33
CA THR A 533 6.98 -24.06 12.89
C THR A 533 7.57 -24.51 11.56
N ALA A 534 8.41 -23.68 10.94
CA ALA A 534 9.14 -24.03 9.74
C ALA A 534 10.14 -25.18 9.99
N PRO A 535 10.45 -25.98 8.97
CA PRO A 535 11.45 -27.06 9.08
C PRO A 535 12.89 -26.55 9.30
N SER A 536 13.13 -25.24 9.12
CA SER A 536 14.40 -24.56 9.35
C SER A 536 14.17 -23.18 9.95
N THR A 537 15.09 -22.70 10.77
CA THR A 537 15.07 -21.35 11.35
C THR A 537 15.53 -20.26 10.38
N SER A 538 15.86 -20.63 9.14
CA SER A 538 16.20 -19.70 8.06
C SER A 538 15.84 -20.26 6.69
N CYS A 539 15.69 -19.37 5.71
CA CYS A 539 15.51 -19.72 4.30
C CYS A 539 16.15 -18.67 3.38
N THR A 540 16.30 -19.02 2.11
CA THR A 540 16.47 -18.02 1.03
C THR A 540 15.16 -17.90 0.24
N VAL A 541 14.85 -16.70 -0.23
CA VAL A 541 13.64 -16.42 -1.00
C VAL A 541 13.89 -15.29 -2.00
N SER A 542 13.08 -15.19 -3.05
CA SER A 542 13.02 -14.01 -3.91
C SER A 542 11.86 -13.13 -3.46
N LEU A 543 12.13 -11.85 -3.17
CA LEU A 543 11.15 -10.88 -2.70
C LEU A 543 10.87 -9.84 -3.78
N THR A 544 9.60 -9.65 -4.12
CA THR A 544 9.15 -8.53 -4.97
C THR A 544 8.07 -7.73 -4.22
N PRO A 545 8.28 -6.43 -3.93
CA PRO A 545 7.19 -5.57 -3.47
C PRO A 545 6.10 -5.47 -4.54
N ARG A 546 4.85 -5.72 -4.15
CA ARG A 546 3.65 -5.61 -4.98
C ARG A 546 2.64 -4.71 -4.26
N ARG A 547 1.65 -4.18 -4.97
CA ARG A 547 0.65 -3.27 -4.39
C ARG A 547 1.32 -2.05 -3.74
N VAL A 548 2.41 -1.58 -4.35
CA VAL A 548 3.17 -0.43 -3.87
C VAL A 548 2.30 0.81 -3.96
N GLN A 549 2.18 1.55 -2.87
CA GLN A 549 1.27 2.69 -2.73
C GLN A 549 1.91 4.01 -3.16
N GLN A 550 3.20 4.22 -2.83
CA GLN A 550 3.87 5.50 -3.05
C GLN A 550 5.22 5.36 -3.75
N LEU A 551 6.01 4.32 -3.48
CA LEU A 551 7.33 4.16 -4.11
C LEU A 551 7.17 4.07 -5.64
N ALA A 552 7.73 5.05 -6.34
CA ALA A 552 7.69 5.08 -7.79
C ALA A 552 8.71 4.09 -8.36
N ILE A 553 8.23 3.08 -9.09
CA ILE A 553 9.07 2.07 -9.72
C ILE A 553 8.87 2.13 -11.23
N ALA A 554 9.75 2.85 -11.92
CA ALA A 554 9.80 2.83 -13.38
C ALA A 554 10.63 1.62 -13.86
N PRO A 555 10.29 0.99 -15.00
CA PRO A 555 11.15 0.01 -15.64
C PRO A 555 12.58 0.55 -15.81
N GLY A 556 13.59 -0.22 -15.42
CA GLY A 556 15.00 0.19 -15.45
C GLY A 556 15.46 1.10 -14.29
N ALA A 557 14.58 1.51 -13.37
CA ALA A 557 14.97 2.27 -12.19
C ALA A 557 15.81 1.41 -11.23
N ALA A 558 16.86 2.00 -10.67
CA ALA A 558 17.78 1.33 -9.76
C ALA A 558 17.48 1.67 -8.29
N PHE A 559 17.52 0.65 -7.45
CA PHE A 559 17.27 0.75 -6.02
C PHE A 559 18.44 0.17 -5.25
N ARG A 560 18.82 0.82 -4.15
CA ARG A 560 19.66 0.19 -3.13
C ARG A 560 18.76 -0.62 -2.21
N TRP A 561 19.24 -1.76 -1.76
CA TRP A 561 18.54 -2.53 -0.74
C TRP A 561 19.46 -3.00 0.37
N THR A 562 18.87 -3.17 1.55
CA THR A 562 19.51 -3.74 2.73
C THR A 562 18.59 -4.78 3.34
N ASN A 563 19.21 -5.78 3.97
CA ASN A 563 18.57 -6.79 4.79
C ASN A 563 19.27 -6.78 6.15
N THR A 564 18.58 -6.27 7.17
CA THR A 564 19.11 -6.13 8.53
C THR A 564 18.49 -7.19 9.42
N ALA A 565 19.32 -8.06 10.02
CA ALA A 565 18.85 -9.01 11.01
C ALA A 565 18.47 -8.27 12.30
N LEU A 566 17.22 -8.36 12.72
CA LEU A 566 16.72 -7.58 13.86
C LEU A 566 17.23 -8.08 15.20
N ALA A 567 17.59 -9.36 15.31
CA ALA A 567 18.14 -9.93 16.53
C ALA A 567 19.50 -9.33 16.90
N THR A 568 20.30 -8.93 15.90
CA THR A 568 21.66 -8.40 16.07
C THR A 568 21.79 -6.92 15.72
N GLY A 569 20.81 -6.37 14.98
CA GLY A 569 20.87 -5.01 14.42
C GLY A 569 21.85 -4.86 13.25
N THR A 570 22.39 -5.96 12.71
CA THR A 570 23.44 -5.94 11.67
C THR A 570 22.85 -6.12 10.28
N VAL A 571 23.36 -5.38 9.30
CA VAL A 571 23.09 -5.64 7.87
C VAL A 571 23.76 -6.96 7.48
N VAL A 572 22.97 -7.97 7.15
CA VAL A 572 23.45 -9.31 6.80
C VAL A 572 23.54 -9.53 5.28
N GLN A 573 22.77 -8.77 4.51
CA GLN A 573 22.93 -8.67 3.06
C GLN A 573 22.58 -7.24 2.61
N SER A 574 23.17 -6.81 1.51
CA SER A 574 22.81 -5.56 0.84
C SER A 574 23.20 -5.65 -0.63
N GLY A 575 22.66 -4.75 -1.44
CA GLY A 575 23.03 -4.67 -2.84
C GLY A 575 22.28 -3.57 -3.58
N THR A 576 22.35 -3.66 -4.89
CA THR A 576 21.52 -2.88 -5.81
C THR A 576 20.67 -3.84 -6.64
N VAL A 577 19.51 -3.35 -7.06
CA VAL A 577 18.57 -4.08 -7.92
C VAL A 577 17.98 -3.09 -8.93
N VAL A 578 17.73 -3.57 -10.14
CA VAL A 578 17.11 -2.78 -11.21
C VAL A 578 15.71 -3.34 -11.45
N ALA A 579 14.72 -2.45 -11.55
CA ALA A 579 13.36 -2.81 -11.93
C ALA A 579 13.37 -3.42 -13.35
N ASP A 580 12.67 -4.54 -13.54
CA ASP A 580 12.57 -5.18 -14.85
C ASP A 580 11.68 -4.39 -15.84
N ALA A 581 11.47 -4.96 -17.04
CA ALA A 581 10.67 -4.33 -18.10
C ALA A 581 9.21 -4.08 -17.70
N ASP A 582 8.71 -4.81 -16.69
CA ASP A 582 7.34 -4.68 -16.18
C ASP A 582 7.27 -3.75 -14.95
N GLY A 583 8.38 -3.10 -14.58
CA GLY A 583 8.44 -2.21 -13.43
C GLY A 583 8.45 -2.94 -12.09
N LEU A 584 8.94 -4.20 -12.05
CA LEU A 584 9.02 -4.98 -10.82
C LEU A 584 10.46 -5.04 -10.30
N VAL A 585 10.64 -4.73 -9.01
CA VAL A 585 11.92 -4.81 -8.31
C VAL A 585 11.99 -6.10 -7.52
N THR A 586 12.90 -7.00 -7.88
CA THR A 586 13.03 -8.32 -7.23
C THR A 586 14.39 -8.49 -6.58
N ILE A 587 14.41 -8.65 -5.25
CA ILE A 587 15.60 -9.04 -4.51
C ILE A 587 15.71 -10.57 -4.55
N GLU A 588 16.75 -11.05 -5.22
CA GLU A 588 17.04 -12.47 -5.41
C GLU A 588 17.84 -13.04 -4.23
N GLY A 589 17.53 -14.27 -3.79
CA GLY A 589 18.32 -14.97 -2.77
C GLY A 589 18.37 -14.27 -1.40
N LEU A 590 17.31 -13.53 -1.05
CA LEU A 590 17.15 -12.86 0.23
C LEU A 590 17.11 -13.89 1.36
N ALA A 591 18.05 -13.79 2.29
CA ALA A 591 18.14 -14.65 3.47
C ALA A 591 17.22 -14.12 4.57
N LEU A 592 16.29 -14.96 5.01
CA LEU A 592 15.37 -14.66 6.10
C LEU A 592 15.65 -15.57 7.29
N SER A 593 15.56 -15.01 8.49
CA SER A 593 15.79 -15.66 9.77
C SER A 593 14.49 -15.82 10.57
N LEU A 594 14.57 -16.60 11.64
CA LEU A 594 13.46 -16.88 12.54
C LEU A 594 12.84 -15.59 13.09
N ILE A 595 11.53 -15.46 12.93
CA ILE A 595 10.71 -14.41 13.55
C ILE A 595 9.69 -15.02 14.51
N ASN A 596 9.52 -14.40 15.68
CA ASN A 596 8.51 -14.80 16.67
C ASN A 596 8.13 -13.60 17.56
N ARG A 597 7.22 -13.80 18.53
CA ARG A 597 6.76 -12.73 19.44
C ARG A 597 7.86 -12.11 20.32
N SER A 598 8.97 -12.80 20.57
CA SER A 598 10.10 -12.29 21.34
C SER A 598 11.07 -11.44 20.49
N GLY A 599 10.83 -11.32 19.18
CA GLY A 599 11.65 -10.57 18.24
C GLY A 599 12.26 -11.47 17.16
N GLY A 600 13.29 -10.96 16.49
CA GLY A 600 13.96 -11.64 15.38
C GLY A 600 13.42 -11.23 14.00
N GLY A 601 13.70 -12.05 13.00
CA GLY A 601 13.42 -11.73 11.60
C GLY A 601 14.37 -10.68 11.02
N ASN A 602 13.97 -10.16 9.87
CA ASN A 602 14.77 -9.33 9.01
C ASN A 602 14.00 -8.10 8.59
N ARG A 603 14.61 -6.93 8.73
CA ARG A 603 14.13 -5.68 8.15
C ARG A 603 14.74 -5.53 6.76
N VAL A 604 13.90 -5.60 5.74
CA VAL A 604 14.31 -5.43 4.35
C VAL A 604 13.90 -4.04 3.90
N ALA A 605 14.85 -3.27 3.37
CA ALA A 605 14.60 -1.91 2.90
C ALA A 605 15.11 -1.74 1.46
N LEU A 606 14.40 -0.91 0.70
CA LEU A 606 14.67 -0.44 -0.63
C LEU A 606 14.67 1.09 -0.59
N ALA A 607 15.64 1.72 -1.25
CA ALA A 607 15.69 3.15 -1.44
C ALA A 607 15.96 3.47 -2.91
N ALA A 608 15.12 4.34 -3.48
CA ALA A 608 15.31 4.91 -4.81
C ALA A 608 16.61 5.70 -4.83
N ILE A 609 17.42 5.47 -5.85
CA ILE A 609 18.63 6.26 -6.08
C ILE A 609 18.15 7.52 -6.81
N GLY A 610 18.34 8.70 -6.19
CA GLY A 610 17.75 9.97 -6.68
C GLY A 610 18.01 10.26 -8.16
N GLU A 611 17.06 10.92 -8.83
CA GLU A 611 17.15 11.17 -10.28
C GLU A 611 18.27 12.17 -10.62
N THR A 612 19.25 11.67 -11.33
CA THR A 612 20.35 12.42 -11.93
C THR A 612 20.38 12.10 -13.43
N PHE A 613 21.32 12.66 -14.20
CA PHE A 613 21.33 12.47 -15.65
C PHE A 613 21.49 11.00 -16.09
N GLU A 614 22.01 10.12 -15.23
CA GLU A 614 22.15 8.69 -15.50
C GLU A 614 20.94 7.84 -15.09
N SER A 615 19.94 8.41 -14.44
CA SER A 615 18.78 7.65 -13.97
C SER A 615 17.98 7.06 -15.13
N GLY A 616 17.65 5.78 -15.03
CA GLY A 616 16.97 5.00 -16.07
C GLY A 616 17.86 4.62 -17.27
N LEU A 617 19.15 4.97 -17.29
CA LEU A 617 20.06 4.60 -18.36
C LEU A 617 20.81 3.29 -18.05
N THR A 618 21.08 2.50 -19.09
CA THR A 618 21.86 1.25 -19.01
C THR A 618 23.16 1.35 -19.82
N PRO A 619 24.26 0.70 -19.39
CA PRO A 619 25.51 0.70 -20.16
C PRO A 619 25.37 -0.05 -21.48
N ALA A 620 25.97 0.49 -22.54
CA ALA A 620 26.06 -0.17 -23.85
C ALA A 620 27.23 -1.16 -23.93
N ARG A 621 28.20 -1.05 -23.01
CA ARG A 621 29.42 -1.85 -22.97
C ARG A 621 29.95 -1.94 -21.54
N GLU A 622 30.52 -3.09 -21.19
CA GLU A 622 31.19 -3.27 -19.90
C GLU A 622 32.69 -3.58 -20.09
N LEU A 623 33.50 -3.03 -19.18
CA LEU A 623 34.93 -3.31 -19.04
C LEU A 623 35.21 -3.75 -17.60
N HIS A 624 35.89 -4.88 -17.43
CA HIS A 624 36.12 -5.49 -16.13
C HIS A 624 37.55 -5.24 -15.63
N VAL A 625 37.68 -4.90 -14.35
CA VAL A 625 38.95 -4.72 -13.63
C VAL A 625 38.98 -5.66 -12.43
N ALA A 626 40.01 -6.49 -12.33
CA ALA A 626 40.19 -7.43 -11.23
C ALA A 626 41.66 -7.44 -10.74
N THR A 627 41.88 -7.73 -9.46
CA THR A 627 43.24 -7.87 -8.89
C THR A 627 44.06 -9.00 -9.54
N THR A 628 43.38 -9.98 -10.13
CA THR A 628 43.94 -11.10 -10.91
C THR A 628 44.08 -10.79 -12.41
N GLY A 629 43.66 -9.61 -12.86
CA GLY A 629 43.70 -9.19 -14.26
C GLY A 629 45.10 -8.88 -14.79
N ASN A 630 45.18 -8.51 -16.07
CA ASN A 630 46.44 -8.17 -16.74
C ASN A 630 46.26 -6.99 -17.70
N ASP A 631 47.07 -5.92 -17.57
CA ASP A 631 46.94 -4.73 -18.43
C ASP A 631 47.54 -4.87 -19.82
N THR A 632 48.38 -5.89 -20.03
CA THR A 632 49.02 -6.19 -21.32
C THR A 632 48.21 -7.21 -22.13
N THR A 633 47.73 -8.28 -21.49
CA THR A 633 47.03 -9.38 -22.16
C THR A 633 45.53 -9.39 -21.91
N GLY A 634 45.04 -8.68 -20.90
CA GLY A 634 43.61 -8.49 -20.67
C GLY A 634 42.99 -7.65 -21.78
N ASN A 635 41.76 -7.97 -22.16
CA ASN A 635 40.98 -7.23 -23.15
C ASN A 635 39.78 -6.51 -22.52
N GLY A 636 39.63 -6.57 -21.19
CA GLY A 636 38.56 -5.94 -20.44
C GLY A 636 37.26 -6.74 -20.44
N SER A 637 37.21 -7.93 -21.04
CA SER A 637 36.08 -8.85 -20.86
C SER A 637 36.12 -9.50 -19.47
N LEU A 638 34.99 -10.05 -19.01
CA LEU A 638 34.92 -10.78 -17.75
C LEU A 638 35.92 -11.96 -17.68
N GLY A 639 36.18 -12.63 -18.81
CA GLY A 639 37.13 -13.74 -18.88
C GLY A 639 38.61 -13.35 -18.98
N ALA A 640 38.89 -12.08 -19.33
CA ALA A 640 40.25 -11.53 -19.41
C ALA A 640 40.26 -10.05 -18.97
N PRO A 641 40.01 -9.78 -17.67
CA PRO A 641 39.87 -8.43 -17.15
C PRO A 641 41.19 -7.67 -17.16
N PHE A 642 41.10 -6.34 -17.18
CA PHE A 642 42.25 -5.49 -16.92
C PHE A 642 42.69 -5.59 -15.45
N ARG A 643 43.95 -5.28 -15.17
CA ARG A 643 44.47 -5.25 -13.80
C ARG A 643 44.20 -3.93 -13.11
N THR A 644 44.26 -2.83 -13.85
CA THR A 644 44.16 -1.48 -13.29
C THR A 644 42.95 -0.70 -13.81
N ILE A 645 42.44 0.20 -12.96
CA ILE A 645 41.36 1.14 -13.28
C ILE A 645 41.79 2.06 -14.43
N ALA A 646 43.03 2.56 -14.39
CA ALA A 646 43.58 3.43 -15.43
C ALA A 646 43.54 2.79 -16.83
N ARG A 647 43.90 1.50 -16.94
CA ARG A 647 43.87 0.80 -18.23
C ARG A 647 42.45 0.65 -18.79
N ALA A 648 41.49 0.33 -17.93
CA ALA A 648 40.09 0.22 -18.32
C ALA A 648 39.51 1.58 -18.72
N ALA A 649 39.77 2.62 -17.94
CA ALA A 649 39.34 3.99 -18.24
C ALA A 649 39.89 4.49 -19.58
N ALA A 650 41.16 4.20 -19.90
CA ALA A 650 41.76 4.54 -21.19
C ALA A 650 41.11 3.82 -22.39
N SER A 651 40.31 2.78 -22.14
CA SER A 651 39.58 2.01 -23.16
C SER A 651 38.09 2.33 -23.20
N ALA A 652 37.62 3.23 -22.33
CA ALA A 652 36.21 3.59 -22.19
C ALA A 652 35.77 4.58 -23.28
N THR A 653 34.53 4.40 -23.73
CA THR A 653 33.82 5.27 -24.68
C THR A 653 32.45 5.64 -24.07
N PRO A 654 31.70 6.64 -24.59
CA PRO A 654 30.34 6.91 -24.13
C PRO A 654 29.49 5.65 -24.02
N GLY A 655 28.78 5.48 -22.91
CA GLY A 655 27.98 4.29 -22.59
C GLY A 655 28.76 3.13 -21.96
N THR A 656 30.05 3.29 -21.65
CA THR A 656 30.86 2.24 -21.02
C THR A 656 30.70 2.24 -19.50
N ALA A 657 30.48 1.07 -18.91
CA ALA A 657 30.65 0.82 -17.48
C ALA A 657 31.97 0.07 -17.20
N VAL A 658 32.86 0.68 -16.42
CA VAL A 658 34.03 0.03 -15.84
C VAL A 658 33.63 -0.62 -14.52
N ARG A 659 33.52 -1.94 -14.52
CA ARG A 659 33.16 -2.79 -13.38
C ARG A 659 34.43 -3.20 -12.64
N ILE A 660 34.63 -2.63 -11.45
CA ILE A 660 35.75 -2.96 -10.58
C ILE A 660 35.29 -4.08 -9.65
N HIS A 661 35.91 -5.25 -9.77
CA HIS A 661 35.60 -6.42 -8.95
C HIS A 661 36.19 -6.26 -7.54
N ALA A 662 35.58 -6.94 -6.56
CA ALA A 662 35.99 -6.91 -5.17
C ALA A 662 37.49 -7.20 -5.00
N GLY A 663 38.15 -6.39 -4.18
CA GLY A 663 39.57 -6.47 -3.93
C GLY A 663 40.14 -5.12 -3.49
N THR A 664 41.42 -5.12 -3.13
CA THR A 664 42.16 -3.92 -2.80
C THR A 664 43.07 -3.52 -3.96
N TYR A 665 42.92 -2.27 -4.41
CA TYR A 665 43.69 -1.66 -5.48
C TYR A 665 44.51 -0.52 -4.91
N SER A 666 45.72 -0.32 -5.44
CA SER A 666 46.55 0.82 -5.05
C SER A 666 45.91 2.13 -5.51
N GLY A 667 45.92 3.13 -4.64
CA GLY A 667 45.61 4.51 -5.02
C GLY A 667 46.72 5.14 -5.86
N GLY A 668 46.57 6.42 -6.20
CA GLY A 668 47.42 7.13 -7.17
C GLY A 668 46.93 7.00 -8.61
N THR A 669 45.66 6.65 -8.83
CA THR A 669 45.11 6.51 -10.19
C THR A 669 44.74 7.88 -10.74
N TYR A 670 45.27 8.22 -11.92
CA TYR A 670 44.97 9.46 -12.64
C TYR A 670 44.09 9.16 -13.87
N LEU A 671 42.91 9.78 -13.93
CA LEU A 671 41.92 9.64 -14.98
C LEU A 671 41.68 11.01 -15.62
N SER A 672 41.79 11.10 -16.94
CA SER A 672 41.63 12.39 -17.65
C SER A 672 40.77 12.26 -18.88
N ASN A 673 39.98 13.30 -19.17
CA ASN A 673 39.25 13.46 -20.43
C ASN A 673 38.22 12.35 -20.71
N LEU A 674 37.62 11.77 -19.67
CA LEU A 674 36.51 10.82 -19.82
C LEU A 674 35.22 11.61 -20.06
N ALA A 675 34.70 11.52 -21.28
CA ALA A 675 33.48 12.22 -21.68
C ALA A 675 32.43 11.23 -22.21
N GLY A 676 31.38 11.02 -21.42
CA GLY A 676 30.13 10.41 -21.88
C GLY A 676 29.20 11.43 -22.55
N THR A 677 27.94 11.04 -22.73
CA THR A 677 26.85 11.94 -23.16
C THR A 677 25.65 11.79 -22.23
N ALA A 678 24.69 12.72 -22.32
CA ALA A 678 23.45 12.63 -21.54
C ALA A 678 22.68 11.31 -21.74
N ALA A 679 22.77 10.71 -22.93
CA ALA A 679 22.11 9.42 -23.22
C ALA A 679 23.03 8.21 -22.99
N ALA A 680 24.33 8.42 -22.85
CA ALA A 680 25.34 7.37 -22.75
C ALA A 680 26.51 7.83 -21.86
N PRO A 681 26.31 7.95 -20.54
CA PRO A 681 27.36 8.36 -19.62
C PRO A 681 28.44 7.29 -19.47
N ILE A 682 29.52 7.61 -18.78
CA ILE A 682 30.58 6.66 -18.41
C ILE A 682 30.47 6.38 -16.91
N TRP A 683 30.37 5.09 -16.55
CA TRP A 683 30.33 4.65 -15.17
C TRP A 683 31.66 4.01 -14.78
N ILE A 684 32.18 4.34 -13.60
CA ILE A 684 33.29 3.66 -12.96
C ILE A 684 32.87 3.33 -11.54
N GLY A 685 32.85 2.04 -11.19
CA GLY A 685 32.39 1.65 -9.86
C GLY A 685 32.43 0.16 -9.60
N GLY A 686 32.00 -0.22 -8.39
CA GLY A 686 31.94 -1.62 -7.96
C GLY A 686 31.10 -2.50 -8.89
N ALA A 687 31.54 -3.74 -9.09
CA ALA A 687 30.78 -4.75 -9.79
C ALA A 687 29.48 -5.10 -9.00
N PRO A 688 28.31 -5.16 -9.67
CA PRO A 688 27.05 -5.49 -9.00
C PRO A 688 27.11 -6.84 -8.25
N GLY A 689 26.60 -6.88 -7.02
CA GLY A 689 26.52 -8.11 -6.21
C GLY A 689 27.81 -8.48 -5.47
N GLU A 690 28.87 -7.69 -5.61
CA GLU A 690 30.15 -7.91 -4.93
C GLU A 690 30.38 -6.94 -3.76
N ALA A 691 31.33 -7.27 -2.89
CA ALA A 691 31.81 -6.32 -1.88
C ALA A 691 32.44 -5.09 -2.55
N ARG A 692 32.30 -3.91 -1.93
CA ARG A 692 32.87 -2.66 -2.46
C ARG A 692 34.38 -2.80 -2.66
N PRO A 693 34.90 -2.52 -3.86
CA PRO A 693 36.34 -2.44 -4.09
C PRO A 693 36.97 -1.36 -3.23
N VAL A 694 38.12 -1.67 -2.64
CA VAL A 694 38.89 -0.75 -1.82
C VAL A 694 40.02 -0.15 -2.65
N ILE A 695 40.07 1.17 -2.75
CA ILE A 695 41.20 1.92 -3.32
C ILE A 695 41.97 2.50 -2.15
N SER A 696 43.20 2.01 -1.95
CA SER A 696 43.98 2.28 -0.75
C SER A 696 45.32 2.95 -1.05
N GLY A 697 45.61 4.03 -0.33
CA GLY A 697 46.89 4.75 -0.40
C GLY A 697 46.98 5.73 -1.56
N GLY A 698 48.22 6.05 -1.95
CA GLY A 698 48.54 7.09 -2.93
C GLY A 698 48.73 8.47 -2.30
N GLY A 699 49.26 9.42 -3.08
CA GLY A 699 49.13 10.85 -2.77
C GLY A 699 47.65 11.17 -2.73
N GLU A 700 47.03 11.17 -3.91
CA GLU A 700 45.58 11.07 -4.03
C GLU A 700 45.19 9.62 -4.35
N SER A 701 44.09 9.08 -3.79
CA SER A 701 43.66 7.74 -4.19
C SER A 701 43.15 7.73 -5.63
N LEU A 702 42.32 8.71 -5.99
CA LEU A 702 41.84 8.96 -7.35
C LEU A 702 41.97 10.44 -7.72
N HIS A 703 42.57 10.74 -8.87
CA HIS A 703 42.51 12.05 -9.52
C HIS A 703 41.71 11.92 -10.81
N VAL A 704 40.62 12.66 -10.94
CA VAL A 704 39.72 12.68 -12.09
C VAL A 704 39.66 14.08 -12.69
N THR A 705 40.17 14.29 -13.90
CA THR A 705 40.25 15.63 -14.50
C THR A 705 39.54 15.71 -15.84
N ARG A 706 38.92 16.86 -16.13
CA ARG A 706 38.23 17.16 -17.39
C ARG A 706 37.19 16.12 -17.79
N VAL A 707 36.30 15.74 -16.87
CA VAL A 707 35.30 14.68 -17.11
C VAL A 707 33.91 15.21 -17.39
N ARG A 708 33.15 14.50 -18.23
CA ARG A 708 31.77 14.85 -18.56
C ARG A 708 30.84 13.65 -18.59
N TYR A 709 29.61 13.83 -18.11
CA TYR A 709 28.60 12.77 -18.00
C TYR A 709 29.21 11.51 -17.39
N PHE A 710 29.83 11.71 -16.22
CA PHE A 710 30.71 10.76 -15.57
C PHE A 710 30.14 10.37 -14.21
N VAL A 711 30.10 9.07 -13.92
CA VAL A 711 29.54 8.52 -12.69
C VAL A 711 30.61 7.70 -11.98
N LEU A 712 31.00 8.12 -10.78
CA LEU A 712 31.85 7.38 -9.86
C LEU A 712 31.01 6.82 -8.72
N HIS A 713 30.98 5.49 -8.55
CA HIS A 713 30.03 4.89 -7.62
C HIS A 713 30.50 3.62 -6.91
N ASP A 714 29.97 3.41 -5.71
CA ASP A 714 30.10 2.16 -4.93
C ASP A 714 31.55 1.70 -4.70
N LEU A 715 32.43 2.64 -4.34
CA LEU A 715 33.83 2.40 -3.99
C LEU A 715 34.10 2.73 -2.52
N ASP A 716 35.06 2.04 -1.94
CA ASP A 716 35.66 2.36 -0.64
C ASP A 716 37.05 2.99 -0.89
N ILE A 717 37.27 4.22 -0.41
CA ILE A 717 38.47 5.02 -0.64
C ILE A 717 39.11 5.30 0.72
N THR A 718 40.38 4.88 0.89
CA THR A 718 41.02 5.00 2.20
C THR A 718 42.54 5.16 2.17
N GLY A 719 43.09 5.84 3.18
CA GLY A 719 44.53 5.88 3.43
C GLY A 719 45.36 6.73 2.46
N ALA A 720 44.74 7.60 1.66
CA ALA A 720 45.47 8.58 0.85
C ALA A 720 46.24 9.55 1.77
N SER A 721 47.49 9.87 1.41
CA SER A 721 48.29 10.83 2.20
C SER A 721 47.98 12.30 1.88
N ASP A 722 47.38 12.54 0.73
CA ASP A 722 46.79 13.81 0.28
C ASP A 722 45.25 13.65 0.20
N ASN A 723 44.58 14.18 -0.83
CA ASN A 723 43.13 14.05 -1.00
C ASN A 723 42.68 12.61 -1.25
N GLY A 724 41.49 12.22 -0.77
CA GLY A 724 40.91 10.91 -1.10
C GLY A 724 40.62 10.82 -2.60
N ILE A 725 39.73 11.70 -3.05
CA ILE A 725 39.42 11.90 -4.47
C ILE A 725 39.64 13.37 -4.80
N ASN A 726 40.37 13.66 -5.88
CA ASN A 726 40.44 14.99 -6.47
C ASN A 726 39.76 14.99 -7.84
N CYS A 727 38.79 15.88 -8.04
CA CYS A 727 38.10 16.06 -9.31
C CYS A 727 38.18 17.52 -9.77
N ASP A 728 38.72 17.78 -10.96
CA ASP A 728 38.97 19.15 -11.40
C ASP A 728 38.80 19.43 -12.91
N ASP A 729 38.77 20.72 -13.24
CA ASP A 729 38.79 21.30 -14.60
C ASP A 729 40.16 21.19 -15.31
N GLY A 730 41.16 20.58 -14.66
CA GLY A 730 42.54 20.48 -15.14
C GLY A 730 43.26 21.82 -15.27
N GLY A 731 42.78 22.86 -14.59
CA GLY A 731 43.26 24.23 -14.68
C GLY A 731 42.65 25.05 -15.81
N ASP A 732 41.64 24.53 -16.52
CA ASP A 732 40.92 25.26 -17.56
C ASP A 732 39.84 26.18 -16.96
N THR A 733 40.27 27.15 -16.17
CA THR A 733 39.41 27.97 -15.29
C THR A 733 38.40 28.86 -16.00
N ASN A 734 38.53 29.02 -17.32
CA ASN A 734 37.62 29.81 -18.17
C ASN A 734 36.62 28.95 -18.95
N ASN A 735 36.60 27.64 -18.74
CA ASN A 735 35.76 26.70 -19.46
C ASN A 735 34.85 25.96 -18.48
N GLU A 736 33.60 26.42 -18.34
CA GLU A 736 32.62 25.79 -17.46
C GLU A 736 32.27 24.34 -17.88
N ASP A 737 32.54 23.98 -19.14
CA ASP A 737 32.33 22.65 -19.69
C ASP A 737 33.58 21.74 -19.58
N ALA A 738 34.66 22.20 -18.94
CA ALA A 738 35.86 21.39 -18.73
C ALA A 738 35.54 20.14 -17.89
N THR A 739 34.86 20.34 -16.75
CA THR A 739 34.34 19.25 -15.90
C THR A 739 32.89 19.54 -15.50
N ARG A 740 31.95 18.78 -16.05
CA ARG A 740 30.51 19.03 -15.90
C ARG A 740 29.66 17.76 -15.96
N HIS A 741 28.52 17.70 -15.27
CA HIS A 741 27.65 16.52 -15.22
C HIS A 741 28.39 15.32 -14.61
N VAL A 742 28.64 15.41 -13.30
CA VAL A 742 29.42 14.42 -12.55
C VAL A 742 28.60 13.89 -11.38
N VAL A 743 28.52 12.57 -11.22
CA VAL A 743 27.88 11.94 -10.05
C VAL A 743 28.90 11.17 -9.22
N PHE A 744 28.93 11.46 -7.93
CA PHE A 744 29.57 10.68 -6.89
C PHE A 744 28.46 10.05 -6.05
N ARG A 745 28.32 8.71 -6.08
CA ARG A 745 27.23 8.05 -5.33
C ARG A 745 27.62 6.78 -4.59
N GLY A 746 27.14 6.63 -3.36
CA GLY A 746 27.40 5.43 -2.55
C GLY A 746 28.87 5.19 -2.24
N LEU A 747 29.69 6.23 -2.25
CA LEU A 747 31.11 6.13 -1.93
C LEU A 747 31.28 6.09 -0.41
N ARG A 748 32.32 5.38 0.04
CA ARG A 748 32.82 5.47 1.40
C ARG A 748 34.22 6.06 1.34
N ILE A 749 34.42 7.25 1.89
CA ILE A 749 35.70 7.97 1.86
C ILE A 749 36.15 8.16 3.29
N HIS A 750 37.22 7.48 3.70
CA HIS A 750 37.60 7.49 5.11
C HIS A 750 39.09 7.29 5.40
N ASN A 751 39.56 7.79 6.55
CA ASN A 751 40.97 7.78 6.95
C ASN A 751 41.87 8.48 5.90
N ILE A 752 41.55 9.73 5.58
CA ILE A 752 42.25 10.51 4.56
C ILE A 752 43.18 11.54 5.20
N GLY A 753 44.39 11.65 4.65
CA GLY A 753 45.39 12.65 5.00
C GLY A 753 46.24 12.32 6.21
N THR A 754 47.15 13.24 6.55
CA THR A 754 48.14 13.08 7.62
C THR A 754 48.11 14.23 8.63
N GLY A 755 47.00 14.96 8.71
CA GLY A 755 46.76 16.06 9.64
C GLY A 755 46.84 17.48 9.04
N GLY A 756 47.20 17.61 7.75
CA GLY A 756 47.21 18.88 7.01
C GLY A 756 45.92 19.14 6.23
N ASN A 757 45.97 20.07 5.26
CA ASN A 757 44.85 20.40 4.39
C ASN A 757 44.68 19.35 3.28
N GLN A 758 44.16 18.19 3.66
CA GLN A 758 43.85 17.07 2.77
C GLN A 758 42.37 16.75 2.84
N ASP A 759 41.71 16.75 1.69
CA ASP A 759 40.27 16.67 1.59
C ASP A 759 39.80 15.25 1.26
N GLY A 760 38.65 14.83 1.80
CA GLY A 760 38.04 13.55 1.40
C GLY A 760 37.70 13.55 -0.09
N LEU A 761 36.96 14.58 -0.52
CA LEU A 761 36.60 14.84 -1.91
C LEU A 761 36.91 16.30 -2.27
N LYS A 762 37.98 16.52 -3.02
CA LYS A 762 38.37 17.82 -3.55
C LYS A 762 37.72 18.06 -4.90
N LEU A 763 36.97 19.15 -5.05
CA LEU A 763 36.30 19.55 -6.29
C LEU A 763 36.79 20.93 -6.72
N SER A 764 37.32 21.08 -7.94
CA SER A 764 37.79 22.38 -8.46
C SER A 764 37.27 22.66 -9.86
N GLY A 765 36.49 23.74 -10.05
CA GLY A 765 35.92 24.08 -11.37
C GLY A 765 34.86 23.10 -11.86
N VAL A 766 34.18 22.39 -10.95
CA VAL A 766 33.19 21.36 -11.30
C VAL A 766 31.79 21.97 -11.39
N ASN A 767 31.10 21.72 -12.49
CA ASN A 767 29.74 22.21 -12.76
C ASN A 767 28.71 21.07 -12.79
N ASP A 768 27.49 21.32 -12.32
CA ASP A 768 26.34 20.40 -12.45
C ASP A 768 26.66 18.98 -11.92
N TYR A 769 26.95 18.91 -10.63
CA TYR A 769 27.43 17.69 -9.99
C TYR A 769 26.56 17.25 -8.82
N PHE A 770 26.67 15.98 -8.49
CA PHE A 770 25.86 15.33 -7.48
C PHE A 770 26.76 14.52 -6.55
N VAL A 771 26.62 14.71 -5.23
CA VAL A 771 27.24 13.87 -4.19
C VAL A 771 26.12 13.28 -3.37
N LEU A 772 25.84 11.99 -3.58
CA LEU A 772 24.61 11.35 -3.13
C LEU A 772 24.89 10.06 -2.34
N ASP A 773 24.25 9.93 -1.19
CA ASP A 773 24.23 8.67 -0.43
C ASP A 773 25.64 8.15 -0.06
N CYS A 774 26.59 9.07 0.15
CA CYS A 774 27.98 8.77 0.52
C CYS A 774 28.19 8.81 2.04
N GLU A 775 29.21 8.07 2.50
CA GLU A 775 29.77 8.15 3.85
C GLU A 775 31.16 8.78 3.76
N ILE A 776 31.35 9.91 4.44
CA ILE A 776 32.64 10.61 4.51
C ILE A 776 33.04 10.74 5.97
N ALA A 777 34.08 10.03 6.37
CA ALA A 777 34.44 9.91 7.78
C ALA A 777 35.95 10.03 8.00
N ASP A 778 36.35 10.30 9.24
CA ASP A 778 37.77 10.21 9.64
C ASP A 778 38.71 11.03 8.72
N GLY A 779 38.34 12.30 8.49
CA GLY A 779 39.09 13.20 7.62
C GLY A 779 40.28 13.86 8.33
N SER A 780 41.19 14.44 7.54
CA SER A 780 42.39 15.10 8.05
C SER A 780 42.06 16.32 8.92
N SER A 781 42.80 16.52 10.01
CA SER A 781 42.53 17.60 10.97
C SER A 781 42.69 19.02 10.42
N GLY A 782 43.29 19.18 9.24
CA GLY A 782 43.43 20.45 8.53
C GLY A 782 42.62 20.57 7.24
N GLY A 783 41.90 19.52 6.83
CA GLY A 783 41.18 19.45 5.55
C GLY A 783 39.67 19.31 5.70
N SER A 784 38.97 19.12 4.58
CA SER A 784 37.51 19.03 4.54
C SER A 784 37.00 17.68 4.05
N GLY A 785 35.81 17.27 4.48
CA GLY A 785 35.14 16.12 3.88
C GLY A 785 34.92 16.31 2.38
N ILE A 786 34.40 17.48 2.00
CA ILE A 786 34.32 17.98 0.64
C ILE A 786 34.87 19.41 0.60
N ASP A 787 35.84 19.73 -0.27
CA ASP A 787 36.31 21.10 -0.50
C ASP A 787 36.05 21.51 -1.95
N HIS A 788 35.29 22.58 -2.14
CA HIS A 788 35.04 23.17 -3.46
C HIS A 788 35.89 24.42 -3.67
N VAL A 789 36.47 24.52 -4.87
CA VAL A 789 37.08 25.74 -5.39
C VAL A 789 36.42 26.09 -6.72
N GLY A 790 35.54 27.09 -6.71
CA GLY A 790 34.82 27.55 -7.90
C GLY A 790 33.93 26.48 -8.53
N CYS A 791 33.10 25.81 -7.74
CA CYS A 791 32.14 24.82 -8.24
C CYS A 791 30.73 25.41 -8.30
N HIS A 792 29.91 24.95 -9.26
CA HIS A 792 28.59 25.52 -9.47
C HIS A 792 27.49 24.48 -9.71
N ARG A 793 26.25 24.83 -9.32
CA ARG A 793 25.03 24.03 -9.58
C ARG A 793 25.13 22.60 -9.04
N GLY A 794 25.68 22.45 -7.84
CA GLY A 794 25.86 21.16 -7.17
C GLY A 794 24.67 20.75 -6.30
N LEU A 795 24.47 19.44 -6.12
CA LEU A 795 23.60 18.87 -5.09
C LEU A 795 24.39 17.90 -4.20
N ILE A 796 24.41 18.16 -2.90
CA ILE A 796 24.99 17.30 -1.87
C ILE A 796 23.85 16.83 -0.99
N ALA A 797 23.41 15.58 -1.14
CA ALA A 797 22.23 15.10 -0.44
C ALA A 797 22.31 13.67 0.10
N ARG A 798 21.65 13.46 1.25
CA ARG A 798 21.52 12.17 1.94
C ARG A 798 22.85 11.51 2.30
N ASN A 799 23.88 12.33 2.50
CA ASN A 799 25.20 11.86 2.90
C ASN A 799 25.32 11.84 4.43
N ARG A 800 26.24 11.00 4.91
CA ARG A 800 26.64 10.94 6.31
C ARG A 800 28.10 11.38 6.45
N PHE A 801 28.30 12.40 7.28
CA PHE A 801 29.63 12.91 7.64
C PHE A 801 29.90 12.62 9.12
N THR A 802 31.05 12.04 9.43
CA THR A 802 31.43 11.74 10.82
C THR A 802 32.90 12.04 11.04
N ARG A 803 33.21 13.07 11.85
CA ARG A 803 34.60 13.51 12.08
C ARG A 803 35.35 13.73 10.77
N ALA A 804 34.69 14.39 9.82
CA ALA A 804 35.12 14.51 8.43
C ALA A 804 36.25 15.55 8.19
N GLY A 805 37.09 15.80 9.20
CA GLY A 805 38.19 16.79 9.14
C GLY A 805 37.88 18.09 9.88
N THR A 806 38.58 19.18 9.50
CA THR A 806 38.32 20.54 10.01
C THR A 806 36.93 21.04 9.63
N ASN A 807 36.48 20.69 8.42
CA ASN A 807 35.16 21.03 7.90
C ASN A 807 34.52 19.79 7.29
N ALA A 808 33.20 19.65 7.31
CA ALA A 808 32.54 18.61 6.51
C ALA A 808 32.44 19.04 5.04
N VAL A 809 31.95 20.26 4.79
CA VAL A 809 31.86 20.83 3.44
C VAL A 809 32.37 22.26 3.45
N GLN A 810 33.31 22.56 2.58
CA GLN A 810 33.79 23.91 2.29
C GLN A 810 33.43 24.30 0.85
N SER A 811 32.90 25.50 0.66
CA SER A 811 32.52 26.01 -0.68
C SER A 811 33.10 27.38 -0.92
N LYS A 812 34.22 27.50 -1.64
CA LYS A 812 34.97 28.76 -1.83
C LYS A 812 35.33 29.03 -3.29
N GLY A 813 36.04 30.12 -3.57
CA GLY A 813 36.64 30.38 -4.89
C GLY A 813 35.66 30.77 -5.98
N GLY A 814 34.57 31.43 -5.60
CA GLY A 814 33.49 31.83 -6.52
C GLY A 814 32.35 30.81 -6.60
N SER A 815 32.38 29.75 -5.79
CA SER A 815 31.38 28.68 -5.82
C SER A 815 29.96 29.21 -5.66
N SER A 816 29.02 28.69 -6.45
CA SER A 816 27.64 29.19 -6.41
C SER A 816 26.53 28.23 -6.81
N ALA A 817 25.30 28.52 -6.36
CA ALA A 817 24.10 27.73 -6.65
C ALA A 817 24.18 26.26 -6.19
N ILE A 818 24.88 25.99 -5.09
CA ILE A 818 25.03 24.64 -4.53
C ILE A 818 23.98 24.40 -3.44
N GLU A 819 23.31 23.27 -3.51
CA GLU A 819 22.35 22.83 -2.49
C GLU A 819 22.92 21.69 -1.64
N ILE A 820 22.82 21.83 -0.32
CA ILE A 820 23.26 20.88 0.68
C ILE A 820 22.01 20.48 1.48
N ARG A 821 21.43 19.31 1.17
CA ARG A 821 20.12 18.89 1.68
C ARG A 821 20.12 17.55 2.40
N ALA A 822 19.37 17.45 3.51
CA ALA A 822 19.08 16.17 4.16
C ALA A 822 20.34 15.33 4.47
N ASN A 823 21.44 15.99 4.82
CA ASN A 823 22.67 15.34 5.23
C ASN A 823 22.75 15.29 6.76
N TRP A 824 23.44 14.26 7.24
CA TRP A 824 23.75 14.07 8.64
C TRP A 824 25.21 14.41 8.91
N PHE A 825 25.46 15.38 9.78
CA PHE A 825 26.80 15.80 10.18
C PHE A 825 27.02 15.54 11.67
N GLU A 826 28.09 14.82 11.99
CA GLU A 826 28.40 14.42 13.37
C GLU A 826 29.88 14.67 13.68
N GLU A 827 30.12 15.51 14.69
CA GLU A 827 31.45 15.84 15.20
C GLU A 827 32.42 16.36 14.13
N CYS A 828 31.90 17.17 13.21
CA CYS A 828 32.64 17.69 12.07
C CYS A 828 33.42 18.98 12.40
N GLY A 829 34.50 18.81 13.18
CA GLY A 829 35.61 19.76 13.28
C GLY A 829 35.27 21.19 13.71
N ALA A 830 36.05 22.14 13.18
CA ALA A 830 36.01 23.55 13.55
C ALA A 830 34.90 24.33 12.84
N ARG A 831 34.54 23.97 11.59
CA ARG A 831 33.44 24.60 10.84
C ARG A 831 32.75 23.54 9.99
N THR A 832 31.64 22.96 10.47
CA THR A 832 30.98 21.84 9.74
C THR A 832 30.66 22.24 8.31
N LEU A 833 29.94 23.35 8.11
CA LEU A 833 29.80 23.99 6.80
C LEU A 833 30.59 25.30 6.76
N ASN A 834 31.65 25.34 5.98
CA ASN A 834 32.44 26.55 5.71
C ASN A 834 32.03 27.12 4.34
N ILE A 835 31.05 28.02 4.35
CA ILE A 835 30.48 28.67 3.18
C ILE A 835 31.34 29.89 2.84
N GLY A 836 32.16 29.77 1.80
CA GLY A 836 33.23 30.69 1.45
C GLY A 836 34.55 30.32 2.14
N GLY A 837 35.48 31.27 2.24
CA GLY A 837 36.80 31.03 2.80
C GLY A 837 37.85 32.00 2.29
N SER A 838 39.07 31.48 2.12
CA SER A 838 40.19 32.16 1.48
C SER A 838 40.67 31.38 0.27
N THR A 839 40.59 32.01 -0.90
CA THR A 839 41.03 31.44 -2.17
C THR A 839 42.13 32.31 -2.79
N GLY A 840 43.19 31.68 -3.30
CA GLY A 840 44.17 32.38 -4.13
C GLY A 840 43.51 32.92 -5.40
N TYR A 841 43.85 34.14 -5.81
CA TYR A 841 43.17 34.86 -6.88
C TYR A 841 43.17 34.11 -8.23
N GLU A 842 44.22 33.36 -8.50
CA GLU A 842 44.38 32.51 -9.67
C GLU A 842 43.45 31.30 -9.70
N PHE A 843 42.83 30.95 -8.57
CA PHE A 843 41.98 29.77 -8.41
C PHE A 843 40.48 30.09 -8.40
N PHE A 844 40.07 31.34 -8.61
CA PHE A 844 38.64 31.63 -8.71
C PHE A 844 38.06 31.07 -10.01
N ARG A 845 36.88 30.45 -9.92
CA ARG A 845 36.01 30.16 -11.07
C ARG A 845 34.64 30.78 -10.80
N PRO A 846 34.15 31.70 -11.65
CA PRO A 846 34.87 32.32 -12.77
C PRO A 846 36.07 33.16 -12.28
N ALA A 847 37.01 33.46 -13.19
CA ALA A 847 38.15 34.32 -12.89
C ALA A 847 37.71 35.69 -12.36
N LEU A 848 38.50 36.26 -11.42
CA LEU A 848 38.17 37.54 -10.80
C LEU A 848 38.12 38.68 -11.81
N ALA A 849 37.09 39.52 -11.70
CA ALA A 849 36.94 40.72 -12.50
C ALA A 849 37.45 41.95 -11.74
N ALA A 850 38.14 42.86 -12.44
CA ALA A 850 38.62 44.13 -11.89
C ALA A 850 37.45 45.10 -11.59
N PRO A 851 37.64 46.07 -10.67
CA PRO A 851 36.63 47.10 -10.38
C PRO A 851 36.14 47.80 -11.66
N PRO A 852 34.84 48.11 -11.78
CA PRO A 852 33.84 48.15 -10.71
C PRO A 852 33.13 46.82 -10.43
N ALA A 853 33.55 45.70 -11.06
CA ALA A 853 32.95 44.40 -10.79
C ALA A 853 33.20 43.95 -9.34
N VAL A 854 32.19 43.32 -8.74
CA VAL A 854 32.24 42.81 -7.37
C VAL A 854 32.31 41.29 -7.39
N ASN A 855 33.34 40.74 -6.76
CA ASN A 855 33.59 39.31 -6.64
C ASN A 855 33.11 38.79 -5.28
N TYR A 856 33.01 37.46 -5.13
CA TYR A 856 32.58 36.80 -3.89
C TYR A 856 33.29 35.45 -3.73
N GLU A 857 33.49 35.00 -2.50
CA GLU A 857 34.04 33.66 -2.23
C GLU A 857 33.00 32.57 -2.45
N ALA A 858 31.76 32.84 -2.05
CA ALA A 858 30.62 31.96 -2.27
C ALA A 858 29.32 32.75 -2.43
N ARG A 859 28.41 32.25 -3.26
CA ARG A 859 27.09 32.86 -3.44
C ARG A 859 25.98 31.84 -3.63
N ASP A 860 24.78 32.09 -3.12
CA ASP A 860 23.62 31.19 -3.33
C ASP A 860 23.91 29.73 -2.93
N ILE A 861 24.53 29.55 -1.76
CA ILE A 861 24.71 28.25 -1.14
C ILE A 861 23.49 27.99 -0.25
N ARG A 862 22.77 26.90 -0.49
CA ARG A 862 21.47 26.59 0.08
C ARG A 862 21.58 25.36 0.99
N VAL A 863 21.55 25.57 2.30
CA VAL A 863 21.69 24.53 3.33
C VAL A 863 20.31 24.22 3.90
N VAL A 864 19.75 23.06 3.55
CA VAL A 864 18.33 22.76 3.78
C VAL A 864 18.10 21.43 4.49
N ALA A 865 17.26 21.42 5.53
CA ALA A 865 16.81 20.17 6.17
C ALA A 865 17.93 19.23 6.61
N ASN A 866 19.10 19.75 7.03
CA ASN A 866 20.21 18.93 7.52
C ASN A 866 20.16 18.80 9.05
N VAL A 867 20.81 17.75 9.55
CA VAL A 867 21.03 17.53 10.98
C VAL A 867 22.51 17.71 11.30
N PHE A 868 22.82 18.56 12.28
CA PHE A 868 24.17 18.83 12.79
C PHE A 868 24.25 18.42 14.26
N ILE A 869 25.27 17.65 14.61
CA ILE A 869 25.52 17.18 15.98
C ILE A 869 26.98 17.44 16.31
N GLY A 870 27.24 18.29 17.31
CA GLY A 870 28.61 18.69 17.64
C GLY A 870 29.23 19.63 16.60
N SER A 871 30.51 19.96 16.79
CA SER A 871 31.36 20.94 16.06
C SER A 871 31.47 22.33 16.70
N ASP A 872 32.64 22.97 16.53
CA ASP A 872 32.88 24.32 17.06
C ASP A 872 31.96 25.36 16.41
N ALA A 873 31.64 25.20 15.13
CA ALA A 873 30.66 26.00 14.42
C ALA A 873 29.95 25.16 13.34
N PRO A 874 28.67 24.84 13.51
CA PRO A 874 27.90 24.14 12.48
C PRO A 874 27.84 24.92 11.16
N LEU A 875 27.67 26.25 11.26
CA LEU A 875 27.56 27.15 10.10
C LEU A 875 28.61 28.25 10.17
N ALA A 876 29.44 28.37 9.14
CA ALA A 876 30.36 29.49 8.96
C ALA A 876 30.14 30.14 7.60
N PHE A 877 29.78 31.42 7.59
CA PHE A 877 29.69 32.27 6.41
C PHE A 877 30.97 33.11 6.33
N VAL A 878 31.74 32.96 5.28
CA VAL A 878 33.10 33.50 5.16
C VAL A 878 33.29 34.15 3.79
N GLY A 879 32.99 35.45 3.67
CA GLY A 879 32.90 36.10 2.36
C GLY A 879 31.75 35.59 1.49
N ALA A 880 30.72 35.03 2.13
CA ALA A 880 29.52 34.49 1.50
C ALA A 880 28.42 35.56 1.36
N VAL A 881 27.72 35.52 0.24
CA VAL A 881 26.61 36.44 -0.07
C VAL A 881 25.40 35.72 -0.64
N ASP A 882 24.19 36.19 -0.33
CA ASP A 882 22.93 35.62 -0.83
C ASP A 882 22.78 34.10 -0.53
N CYS A 883 23.42 33.58 0.51
CA CYS A 883 23.31 32.18 0.93
C CYS A 883 22.19 32.00 1.96
N ALA A 884 21.70 30.76 2.11
CA ALA A 884 20.60 30.46 3.01
C ALA A 884 20.84 29.18 3.83
N ALA A 885 20.56 29.23 5.13
CA ALA A 885 20.44 28.06 6.00
C ALA A 885 19.01 27.97 6.51
N VAL A 886 18.25 27.01 5.96
CA VAL A 886 16.80 26.90 6.17
C VAL A 886 16.40 25.52 6.69
N ASN A 887 15.54 25.46 7.69
CA ASN A 887 14.97 24.20 8.19
C ASN A 887 16.01 23.19 8.69
N ASN A 888 17.15 23.61 9.24
CA ASN A 888 18.14 22.68 9.78
C ASN A 888 17.93 22.45 11.28
N THR A 889 18.32 21.28 11.77
CA THR A 889 18.38 20.96 13.20
C THR A 889 19.84 20.91 13.65
N ILE A 890 20.21 21.81 14.55
CA ILE A 890 21.55 21.97 15.10
C ILE A 890 21.54 21.56 16.58
N VAL A 891 22.38 20.60 16.93
CA VAL A 891 22.39 19.97 18.26
C VAL A 891 23.80 20.02 18.84
N SER A 892 23.90 20.51 20.07
CA SER A 892 25.13 20.57 20.87
C SER A 892 26.35 21.20 20.16
N PRO A 893 26.25 22.41 19.57
CA PRO A 893 27.43 23.13 19.06
C PRO A 893 28.41 23.49 20.20
N HIS A 894 29.71 23.39 19.94
CA HIS A 894 30.75 23.45 20.98
C HIS A 894 31.32 24.84 21.27
N ASN A 895 31.20 25.84 20.38
CA ASN A 895 31.83 27.15 20.61
C ASN A 895 30.98 28.32 20.06
N TRP A 896 30.47 28.15 18.85
CA TRP A 896 29.58 29.07 18.16
C TRP A 896 28.48 28.31 17.44
N VAL A 897 27.33 28.95 17.24
CA VAL A 897 26.31 28.40 16.33
C VAL A 897 26.61 28.86 14.91
N ILE A 898 27.03 30.11 14.76
CA ILE A 898 27.31 30.75 13.49
C ILE A 898 28.62 31.52 13.55
N ARG A 899 29.39 31.49 12.47
CA ARG A 899 30.49 32.44 12.22
C ARG A 899 30.19 33.31 11.01
N ILE A 900 30.50 34.60 11.10
CA ILE A 900 30.42 35.58 10.02
C ILE A 900 31.79 36.21 9.88
N LEU A 901 32.52 35.84 8.84
CA LEU A 901 33.92 36.21 8.65
C LEU A 901 34.15 36.77 7.26
N GLN A 902 35.26 37.48 7.09
CA GLN A 902 35.77 37.91 5.79
C GLN A 902 37.25 37.58 5.74
N GLU A 903 37.63 36.53 5.01
CA GLU A 903 39.04 36.14 4.88
C GLU A 903 39.67 36.76 3.61
N THR A 904 38.91 36.88 2.52
CA THR A 904 39.34 37.59 1.30
C THR A 904 38.77 39.01 1.26
N VAL A 905 39.62 40.04 1.27
CA VAL A 905 39.21 41.46 1.33
C VAL A 905 39.51 42.20 0.03
N SER A 906 38.72 43.25 -0.23
CA SER A 906 38.96 44.19 -1.34
C SER A 906 40.34 44.82 -1.26
N ASN A 907 40.96 45.01 -2.42
CA ASN A 907 42.24 45.71 -2.58
C ASN A 907 42.19 46.59 -3.86
N GLY A 908 43.32 47.20 -4.23
CA GLY A 908 43.37 48.06 -5.42
C GLY A 908 43.17 47.33 -6.76
N SER A 909 43.27 45.99 -6.80
CA SER A 909 43.10 45.16 -8.00
C SER A 909 41.73 44.51 -8.11
N TYR A 910 41.10 44.15 -7.00
CA TYR A 910 39.80 43.46 -6.97
C TYR A 910 38.90 44.00 -5.85
N THR A 911 37.61 44.13 -6.16
CA THR A 911 36.57 44.40 -5.15
C THR A 911 35.84 43.11 -4.81
N PHE A 912 35.68 42.85 -3.51
CA PHE A 912 34.91 41.73 -2.97
C PHE A 912 33.69 42.25 -2.22
N ALA A 913 32.58 41.54 -2.36
CA ALA A 913 31.43 41.76 -1.51
C ALA A 913 31.80 41.39 -0.07
N ALA A 914 31.45 42.27 0.88
CA ALA A 914 31.53 41.94 2.28
C ALA A 914 30.50 40.84 2.61
N CYS A 915 30.87 39.90 3.47
CA CYS A 915 30.01 38.82 3.91
C CYS A 915 28.70 39.39 4.49
N GLY A 916 27.58 39.11 3.85
CA GLY A 916 26.33 39.82 4.07
C GLY A 916 25.19 39.30 3.20
N ASN A 917 23.97 39.79 3.42
CA ASN A 917 22.75 39.38 2.71
C ASN A 917 22.44 37.88 2.78
N ASN A 918 22.86 37.19 3.86
CA ASN A 918 22.56 35.77 4.04
C ASN A 918 21.35 35.56 4.95
N THR A 919 20.62 34.47 4.72
CA THR A 919 19.41 34.11 5.45
C THR A 919 19.66 32.92 6.38
N VAL A 920 19.22 33.03 7.62
CA VAL A 920 19.15 31.93 8.58
C VAL A 920 17.72 31.86 9.08
N ALA A 921 16.97 30.87 8.59
CA ALA A 921 15.53 30.80 8.83
C ALA A 921 15.01 29.41 9.16
N ASN A 922 13.93 29.35 9.92
CA ASN A 922 13.22 28.12 10.24
C ASN A 922 14.08 27.02 10.91
N ASN A 923 15.24 27.32 11.49
CA ASN A 923 16.12 26.31 12.07
C ASN A 923 15.74 25.99 13.53
N ILE A 924 16.16 24.83 14.03
CA ILE A 924 16.19 24.53 15.46
C ILE A 924 17.64 24.50 15.93
N VAL A 925 17.94 25.19 17.02
CA VAL A 925 19.24 25.21 17.69
C VAL A 925 19.02 24.74 19.13
N HIS A 926 19.47 23.53 19.42
CA HIS A 926 19.33 22.84 20.71
C HIS A 926 20.72 22.63 21.32
N TYR A 927 21.07 23.39 22.35
CA TYR A 927 22.47 23.59 22.77
C TYR A 927 22.61 23.76 24.28
N ASP A 928 23.81 23.57 24.84
CA ASP A 928 24.16 24.08 26.17
C ASP A 928 24.81 25.46 26.02
N ARG A 929 24.31 26.48 26.74
CA ARG A 929 24.94 27.80 26.74
C ARG A 929 26.35 27.77 27.33
N GLY A 930 26.67 26.84 28.22
CA GLY A 930 28.00 26.67 28.81
C GLY A 930 29.09 26.32 27.79
N ASP A 931 28.71 25.63 26.71
CA ASP A 931 29.64 25.27 25.63
C ASP A 931 29.96 26.47 24.73
N LEU A 932 29.01 27.39 24.54
CA LEU A 932 29.20 28.51 23.62
C LEU A 932 30.05 29.64 24.21
N SER A 933 31.06 30.12 23.47
CA SER A 933 31.71 31.41 23.77
C SER A 933 30.77 32.58 23.46
N THR A 934 30.18 32.56 22.27
CA THR A 934 29.12 33.47 21.81
C THR A 934 28.22 32.75 20.80
N PHE A 935 27.03 33.27 20.52
CA PHE A 935 26.13 32.69 19.52
C PHE A 935 26.67 32.85 18.10
N VAL A 936 27.04 34.09 17.78
CA VAL A 936 27.55 34.48 16.47
C VAL A 936 28.92 35.13 16.65
N ASN A 937 29.95 34.51 16.07
CA ASN A 937 31.29 35.09 16.03
C ASN A 937 31.43 35.95 14.77
N VAL A 938 31.63 37.27 14.94
CA VAL A 938 31.71 38.23 13.84
C VAL A 938 33.14 38.76 13.70
N GLY A 939 33.72 38.61 12.52
CA GLY A 939 35.03 39.14 12.14
C GLY A 939 34.95 40.54 11.50
N SER A 940 36.10 41.20 11.35
CA SER A 940 36.22 42.48 10.65
C SER A 940 35.87 42.37 9.15
N ASN A 941 35.61 43.51 8.51
CA ASN A 941 35.33 43.63 7.06
C ASN A 941 34.07 42.85 6.59
N THR A 942 33.16 42.55 7.50
CA THR A 942 31.87 41.92 7.22
C THR A 942 30.74 42.96 7.21
N SER A 943 29.58 42.60 6.64
CA SER A 943 28.35 43.40 6.71
C SER A 943 27.27 42.65 7.49
N PRO A 944 27.48 42.35 8.79
CA PRO A 944 26.66 41.41 9.54
C PRO A 944 25.23 41.94 9.79
N THR A 945 25.02 43.26 9.73
CA THR A 945 23.71 43.90 9.86
C THR A 945 22.79 43.68 8.66
N THR A 946 23.30 43.12 7.56
CA THR A 946 22.53 42.80 6.35
C THR A 946 22.00 41.36 6.35
N PHE A 947 22.34 40.55 7.35
CA PHE A 947 21.78 39.20 7.49
C PHE A 947 20.28 39.26 7.79
N SER A 948 19.57 38.17 7.48
CA SER A 948 18.19 37.98 7.89
C SER A 948 18.09 36.76 8.79
N PHE A 949 17.64 36.97 10.04
CA PHE A 949 17.28 35.90 10.96
C PHE A 949 15.77 35.87 11.10
N ALA A 950 15.14 34.73 10.83
CA ALA A 950 13.69 34.62 10.89
C ALA A 950 13.23 33.26 11.40
N ARG A 951 12.31 33.26 12.37
CA ARG A 951 11.60 32.06 12.83
C ARG A 951 12.53 30.90 13.23
N ASN A 952 13.72 31.16 13.77
CA ASN A 952 14.53 30.08 14.35
C ASN A 952 14.08 29.81 15.79
N LEU A 953 14.23 28.56 16.23
CA LEU A 953 14.03 28.15 17.61
C LEU A 953 15.38 27.98 18.27
N TRP A 954 15.59 28.68 19.39
CA TRP A 954 16.78 28.60 20.22
C TRP A 954 16.41 27.99 21.57
N TYR A 955 17.05 26.90 21.94
CA TYR A 955 16.79 26.19 23.17
C TYR A 955 18.09 25.82 23.89
N ASN A 956 18.39 26.57 24.95
CA ASN A 956 19.43 26.24 25.90
C ASN A 956 18.95 25.13 26.85
N ILE A 957 19.53 23.94 26.75
CA ILE A 957 19.13 22.73 27.47
C ILE A 957 19.38 22.82 28.98
N ILE A 958 20.33 23.65 29.41
CA ILE A 958 20.67 23.82 30.84
C ILE A 958 19.83 24.92 31.48
N ASN A 959 19.64 26.04 30.78
CA ASN A 959 18.86 27.17 31.28
C ASN A 959 18.02 27.81 30.15
N PRO A 960 16.80 27.32 29.90
CA PRO A 960 15.96 27.79 28.80
C PRO A 960 15.69 29.30 28.83
N ALA A 961 15.67 29.95 30.00
CA ALA A 961 15.49 31.41 30.10
C ALA A 961 16.64 32.22 29.49
N GLN A 962 17.80 31.60 29.27
CA GLN A 962 18.97 32.20 28.62
C GLN A 962 19.10 31.78 27.16
N SER A 963 17.98 31.46 26.51
CA SER A 963 17.98 31.02 25.12
C SER A 963 18.00 32.16 24.10
N THR A 964 17.75 33.41 24.52
CA THR A 964 17.78 34.55 23.60
C THR A 964 19.20 34.77 23.10
N PRO A 965 19.46 34.65 21.80
CA PRO A 965 20.79 34.81 21.23
C PRO A 965 21.20 36.28 21.15
N SER A 966 22.51 36.54 21.20
CA SER A 966 23.08 37.81 20.75
C SER A 966 23.36 37.71 19.25
N LEU A 967 22.50 38.36 18.45
CA LEU A 967 22.58 38.38 16.99
C LEU A 967 23.00 39.77 16.48
N PRO A 968 23.67 39.85 15.31
CA PRO A 968 24.13 41.14 14.75
C PRO A 968 22.97 42.03 14.25
N VAL A 969 21.80 41.45 14.03
CA VAL A 969 20.56 42.11 13.65
C VAL A 969 19.42 41.38 14.34
N ALA A 970 18.37 42.11 14.70
CA ALA A 970 17.23 41.53 15.39
C ALA A 970 16.56 40.45 14.54
N GLU A 971 16.32 39.29 15.16
CA GLU A 971 15.57 38.20 14.52
C GLU A 971 14.07 38.50 14.49
N THR A 972 13.44 38.22 13.34
CA THR A 972 12.00 38.37 13.16
C THR A 972 11.27 37.07 13.54
N GLY A 973 10.45 37.13 14.59
CA GLY A 973 9.56 36.02 14.97
C GLY A 973 10.28 34.78 15.51
N GLY A 974 11.51 34.90 16.01
CA GLY A 974 12.25 33.81 16.65
C GLY A 974 11.57 33.30 17.93
N LEU A 975 11.77 32.02 18.22
CA LEU A 975 11.30 31.34 19.43
C LEU A 975 12.49 31.08 20.36
N TYR A 976 12.42 31.59 21.59
CA TYR A 976 13.53 31.50 22.54
C TYR A 976 13.07 30.76 23.80
N GLY A 977 13.82 29.73 24.21
CA GLY A 977 13.59 29.00 25.46
C GLY A 977 12.46 28.00 25.40
N ALA A 978 11.87 27.80 24.22
CA ALA A 978 10.82 26.84 23.97
C ALA A 978 11.48 25.51 23.57
N ASP A 979 11.31 24.46 24.38
CA ASP A 979 11.86 23.13 24.11
C ASP A 979 11.33 22.62 22.76
N PRO A 980 12.18 22.22 21.79
CA PRO A 980 11.73 21.68 20.52
C PRO A 980 11.01 20.32 20.65
N LEU A 981 11.03 19.70 21.83
CA LEU A 981 10.38 18.45 22.17
C LEU A 981 10.73 17.33 21.18
N PHE A 982 12.03 17.09 20.96
CA PHE A 982 12.46 15.97 20.13
C PHE A 982 11.94 14.62 20.65
N VAL A 983 11.70 13.65 19.74
CA VAL A 983 11.28 12.29 20.09
C VAL A 983 12.28 11.66 21.05
N SER A 984 13.57 11.74 20.74
CA SER A 984 14.64 11.40 21.68
C SER A 984 15.99 12.00 21.24
N ALA A 985 16.31 13.19 21.74
CA ALA A 985 17.61 13.83 21.48
C ALA A 985 18.80 12.96 21.94
N LEU A 986 18.64 12.22 23.04
CA LEU A 986 19.66 11.32 23.59
C LEU A 986 20.00 10.15 22.65
N LEU A 987 19.02 9.66 21.88
CA LEU A 987 19.19 8.54 20.95
C LEU A 987 19.45 9.01 19.51
N GLY A 988 19.65 10.31 19.29
CA GLY A 988 19.80 10.88 17.94
C GLY A 988 18.48 10.95 17.14
N ASP A 989 17.32 10.85 17.78
CA ASP A 989 16.03 11.00 17.11
C ASP A 989 15.48 12.43 17.30
N TYR A 990 15.80 13.27 16.33
CA TYR A 990 15.44 14.70 16.33
C TYR A 990 14.13 15.01 15.61
N ARG A 991 13.31 14.00 15.32
CA ARG A 991 11.92 14.24 14.92
C ARG A 991 11.22 15.00 16.04
N LEU A 992 10.31 15.89 15.69
CA LEU A 992 9.57 16.69 16.68
C LEU A 992 8.53 15.80 17.38
N ARG A 993 8.09 16.17 18.57
CA ARG A 993 6.86 15.61 19.16
C ARG A 993 5.72 16.58 18.91
N ILE A 994 4.54 15.98 18.86
CA ILE A 994 3.24 16.56 19.14
C ILE A 994 3.31 17.57 20.29
N GLY A 995 2.91 18.82 20.05
CA GLY A 995 2.94 19.91 21.02
C GLY A 995 4.24 20.71 20.99
N SER A 996 5.19 20.32 20.14
CA SER A 996 6.42 21.08 19.96
C SER A 996 6.09 22.51 19.50
N PRO A 997 6.70 23.53 20.12
CA PRO A 997 6.59 24.92 19.68
C PRO A 997 7.22 25.14 18.29
N ALA A 998 8.01 24.20 17.78
CA ALA A 998 8.53 24.22 16.43
C ALA A 998 7.48 23.91 15.35
N LEU A 999 6.34 23.33 15.73
CA LEU A 999 5.31 22.91 14.78
C LEU A 999 4.60 24.11 14.16
N ALA A 1000 4.50 24.14 12.83
CA ALA A 1000 3.84 25.21 12.05
C ALA A 1000 4.30 26.64 12.44
N ALA A 1001 5.50 26.77 13.00
CA ALA A 1001 6.06 28.03 13.49
C ALA A 1001 7.02 28.68 12.48
N GLY A 1002 7.35 27.98 11.39
CA GLY A 1002 8.20 28.49 10.33
C GLY A 1002 7.50 29.51 9.44
N ALA A 1003 8.30 30.38 8.82
CA ALA A 1003 7.83 31.22 7.73
C ALA A 1003 7.77 30.40 6.45
N ALA A 1004 6.79 30.66 5.59
CA ALA A 1004 6.80 30.13 4.23
C ALA A 1004 8.09 30.57 3.53
N HIS A 1005 8.84 29.60 3.01
CA HIS A 1005 10.12 29.83 2.36
C HIS A 1005 10.23 28.92 1.14
N ALA A 1006 10.75 29.43 0.02
CA ALA A 1006 10.84 28.67 -1.24
C ALA A 1006 11.68 27.37 -1.11
N LEU A 1007 12.57 27.32 -0.12
CA LEU A 1007 13.43 26.16 0.17
C LEU A 1007 12.79 25.12 1.10
N SER A 1008 11.70 25.47 1.80
CA SER A 1008 10.99 24.59 2.75
C SER A 1008 10.04 23.63 2.01
N THR A 1009 10.58 22.86 1.07
CA THR A 1009 9.84 21.91 0.25
C THR A 1009 9.69 20.57 0.97
N THR A 1010 10.79 19.83 1.09
CA THR A 1010 10.83 18.52 1.76
C THR A 1010 11.78 18.52 2.96
N ASP A 1011 11.47 17.69 3.94
CA ASP A 1011 12.24 17.50 5.16
C ASP A 1011 13.41 16.50 4.96
N PHE A 1012 14.09 16.16 6.06
CA PHE A 1012 15.23 15.24 6.08
C PHE A 1012 14.89 13.83 5.57
N LEU A 1013 13.65 13.38 5.74
CA LEU A 1013 13.18 12.07 5.30
C LEU A 1013 12.56 12.10 3.89
N GLY A 1014 12.40 13.30 3.32
CA GLY A 1014 11.76 13.53 2.01
C GLY A 1014 10.27 13.87 2.11
N ASP A 1015 9.72 14.03 3.31
CA ASP A 1015 8.31 14.39 3.52
C ASP A 1015 8.08 15.88 3.22
N THR A 1016 6.93 16.23 2.66
CA THR A 1016 6.62 17.64 2.37
C THR A 1016 6.31 18.42 3.65
N TYR A 1017 6.90 19.60 3.82
CA TYR A 1017 6.54 20.48 4.94
C TYR A 1017 5.11 21.00 4.81
N ALA A 1018 4.40 21.09 5.93
CA ALA A 1018 3.10 21.77 6.00
C ALA A 1018 3.22 23.28 5.70
N THR A 1019 2.09 23.97 5.54
CA THR A 1019 2.05 25.44 5.42
C THR A 1019 1.24 26.02 6.57
N PRO A 1020 1.84 26.76 7.52
CA PRO A 1020 3.27 27.10 7.62
C PRO A 1020 4.16 25.88 7.97
N PRO A 1021 5.45 25.87 7.56
CA PRO A 1021 6.34 24.73 7.81
C PRO A 1021 6.67 24.59 9.30
N ALA A 1022 7.01 23.37 9.72
CA ALA A 1022 7.67 23.15 11.01
C ALA A 1022 9.09 23.76 10.98
N LEU A 1023 9.63 24.09 12.16
CA LEU A 1023 11.04 24.46 12.33
C LEU A 1023 11.92 23.21 12.37
N GLY A 1024 13.16 23.34 11.94
CA GLY A 1024 14.13 22.25 11.93
C GLY A 1024 13.93 21.26 10.78
N ALA A 1025 14.74 20.20 10.81
CA ALA A 1025 14.94 19.27 9.71
C ALA A 1025 13.82 18.28 9.47
N PHE A 1026 12.82 18.22 10.36
CA PHE A 1026 11.73 17.24 10.30
C PHE A 1026 10.37 17.93 10.30
N ALA A 1027 9.43 17.40 9.52
CA ALA A 1027 8.03 17.83 9.54
C ALA A 1027 7.28 17.34 10.81
N LEU A 1028 6.01 17.75 10.95
CA LEU A 1028 5.16 17.63 12.14
C LEU A 1028 4.72 16.18 12.45
N PRO A 1029 4.73 15.78 13.74
CA PRO A 1029 3.73 14.87 14.28
C PRO A 1029 2.74 15.64 15.18
N ALA A 1030 1.45 15.25 15.19
CA ALA A 1030 0.23 16.02 15.56
C ALA A 1030 -0.18 16.41 17.05
N ALA A 1031 -0.36 17.70 17.42
CA ALA A 1031 -0.13 18.39 18.73
C ALA A 1031 -0.99 18.22 20.04
N ASP A 1032 -2.27 17.88 20.02
CA ASP A 1032 -3.12 17.56 21.20
C ASP A 1032 -4.10 16.45 20.79
N TYR A 1033 -5.04 15.95 21.61
CA TYR A 1033 -5.94 14.91 21.05
C TYR A 1033 -6.74 15.41 19.84
N ALA A 1034 -7.20 16.66 19.83
CA ALA A 1034 -7.97 17.25 18.72
C ALA A 1034 -7.11 17.52 17.48
N ALA A 1035 -5.86 17.95 17.63
CA ALA A 1035 -4.90 18.17 16.55
C ALA A 1035 -4.31 16.84 16.07
N TRP A 1036 -4.10 15.86 16.97
CA TRP A 1036 -3.82 14.47 16.64
C TRP A 1036 -4.96 13.88 15.84
N ARG A 1037 -6.19 14.11 16.27
CA ARG A 1037 -7.38 13.73 15.53
C ARG A 1037 -7.42 14.40 14.15
N ALA A 1038 -7.22 15.72 14.06
CA ALA A 1038 -7.23 16.46 12.80
C ALA A 1038 -6.12 16.07 11.82
N ALA A 1039 -4.96 15.66 12.33
CA ALA A 1039 -3.83 15.25 11.50
C ALA A 1039 -3.87 13.78 11.11
N ASN A 1040 -4.54 12.92 11.88
CA ASN A 1040 -4.56 11.49 11.64
C ASN A 1040 -5.89 10.99 11.03
N PHE A 1041 -6.91 11.83 11.00
CA PHE A 1041 -8.21 11.52 10.41
C PHE A 1041 -8.63 12.69 9.51
N THR A 1042 -9.18 12.40 8.33
CA THR A 1042 -9.59 13.41 7.34
C THR A 1042 -11.02 13.14 6.85
N GLY A 1043 -11.60 14.10 6.11
CA GLY A 1043 -12.92 13.94 5.51
C GLY A 1043 -14.02 13.58 6.53
N THR A 1044 -14.84 12.58 6.21
CA THR A 1044 -15.94 12.12 7.09
C THR A 1044 -15.44 11.48 8.39
N ASP A 1045 -14.25 10.86 8.38
CA ASP A 1045 -13.66 10.21 9.56
C ASP A 1045 -13.32 11.23 10.64
N LEU A 1046 -12.82 12.41 10.23
CA LEU A 1046 -12.52 13.50 11.15
C LEU A 1046 -13.77 13.99 11.90
N THR A 1047 -14.93 14.03 11.23
CA THR A 1047 -16.19 14.47 11.83
C THR A 1047 -16.93 13.37 12.62
N ASN A 1048 -16.45 12.12 12.60
CA ASN A 1048 -17.11 10.99 13.25
C ASN A 1048 -16.40 10.58 14.55
N ASP A 1049 -16.97 10.94 15.70
CA ASP A 1049 -16.45 10.62 17.04
C ASP A 1049 -16.33 9.11 17.32
N THR A 1050 -17.08 8.27 16.60
CA THR A 1050 -17.00 6.82 16.76
C THR A 1050 -15.75 6.20 16.10
N ILE A 1051 -15.08 6.96 15.22
CA ILE A 1051 -13.82 6.59 14.57
C ILE A 1051 -12.66 7.39 15.14
N SER A 1052 -12.83 8.70 15.26
CA SER A 1052 -11.75 9.63 15.58
C SER A 1052 -11.94 10.33 16.94
N GLY A 1053 -12.91 9.91 17.75
CA GLY A 1053 -13.09 10.38 19.12
C GLY A 1053 -12.20 9.65 20.14
N PRO A 1054 -11.97 10.24 21.33
CA PRO A 1054 -10.95 9.77 22.27
C PRO A 1054 -11.19 8.36 22.81
N ASN A 1055 -12.44 7.94 22.93
CA ASN A 1055 -12.80 6.60 23.40
C ASN A 1055 -13.00 5.59 22.27
N ALA A 1056 -12.91 6.01 21.01
CA ALA A 1056 -12.99 5.11 19.87
C ALA A 1056 -11.72 4.26 19.79
N ASP A 1057 -11.88 2.96 19.53
CA ASP A 1057 -10.80 2.06 19.13
C ASP A 1057 -11.20 1.51 17.75
N PRO A 1058 -11.08 2.33 16.68
CA PRO A 1058 -11.62 1.98 15.39
C PRO A 1058 -10.97 0.72 14.79
N ASP A 1059 -9.75 0.38 15.23
CA ASP A 1059 -9.01 -0.79 14.76
C ASP A 1059 -9.06 -1.98 15.74
N ARG A 1060 -9.81 -1.85 16.85
CA ARG A 1060 -10.08 -2.91 17.84
C ARG A 1060 -8.83 -3.57 18.41
N CYS A 1061 -7.75 -2.82 18.59
CA CYS A 1061 -6.51 -3.36 19.13
C CYS A 1061 -6.47 -3.36 20.67
N GLY A 1062 -7.59 -3.01 21.32
CA GLY A 1062 -7.70 -2.92 22.78
C GLY A 1062 -7.14 -1.61 23.35
N LEU A 1063 -6.87 -0.61 22.50
CA LEU A 1063 -6.40 0.71 22.88
C LEU A 1063 -7.26 1.77 22.22
N THR A 1064 -7.90 2.61 23.03
CA THR A 1064 -8.64 3.76 22.51
C THR A 1064 -7.69 4.74 21.83
N ASN A 1065 -8.21 5.59 20.96
CA ASN A 1065 -7.45 6.66 20.34
C ASN A 1065 -6.82 7.58 21.38
N LEU A 1066 -7.47 7.83 22.52
CA LEU A 1066 -6.86 8.57 23.61
C LEU A 1066 -5.68 7.81 24.22
N ALA A 1067 -5.72 6.48 24.28
CA ALA A 1067 -4.58 5.66 24.68
C ALA A 1067 -3.45 5.68 23.63
N ARG A 1068 -3.80 5.66 22.34
CA ARG A 1068 -2.83 5.79 21.24
C ARG A 1068 -2.14 7.15 21.28
N TYR A 1069 -2.93 8.20 21.43
CA TYR A 1069 -2.45 9.54 21.67
C TYR A 1069 -1.62 9.61 22.98
N ALA A 1070 -2.06 9.02 24.08
CA ALA A 1070 -1.35 9.05 25.37
C ALA A 1070 -0.02 8.31 25.40
N PHE A 1071 0.15 7.32 24.53
CA PHE A 1071 1.37 6.54 24.45
C PHE A 1071 2.20 6.87 23.20
N ALA A 1072 1.83 7.94 22.47
CA ALA A 1072 2.47 8.37 21.22
C ALA A 1072 2.53 7.26 20.14
N LEU A 1073 1.45 6.50 20.04
CA LEU A 1073 1.27 5.41 19.10
C LEU A 1073 0.52 5.88 17.85
N PRO A 1074 0.66 5.18 16.71
CA PRO A 1074 -0.10 5.48 15.49
C PRO A 1074 -1.61 5.56 15.72
N ALA A 1075 -2.29 6.43 14.97
CA ALA A 1075 -3.75 6.58 15.09
C ALA A 1075 -4.54 5.45 14.46
N ARG A 1076 -3.93 4.75 13.50
CA ARG A 1076 -4.52 3.64 12.76
C ARG A 1076 -3.59 2.43 12.77
N GLY A 1077 -4.17 1.23 12.63
CA GLY A 1077 -3.44 -0.03 12.53
C GLY A 1077 -3.26 -0.77 13.86
N PRO A 1078 -2.78 -2.03 13.82
CA PRO A 1078 -2.61 -2.86 15.01
C PRO A 1078 -1.41 -2.41 15.84
N ILE A 1079 -1.62 -2.20 17.14
CA ILE A 1079 -0.58 -1.74 18.07
C ILE A 1079 -0.56 -2.63 19.30
N ALA A 1080 0.62 -3.09 19.70
CA ALA A 1080 0.80 -3.84 20.94
C ALA A 1080 0.54 -2.92 22.15
N ASN A 1081 -0.21 -3.42 23.14
CA ASN A 1081 -0.49 -2.66 24.35
C ASN A 1081 0.82 -2.38 25.11
N PRO A 1082 1.23 -1.11 25.26
CA PRO A 1082 2.51 -0.78 25.88
C PRO A 1082 2.47 -0.88 27.41
N ILE A 1083 1.31 -1.24 27.99
CA ILE A 1083 1.15 -1.47 29.42
C ILE A 1083 1.61 -2.89 29.77
N VAL A 1084 2.61 -3.00 30.65
CA VAL A 1084 3.13 -4.27 31.15
C VAL A 1084 2.60 -4.50 32.57
N LEU A 1085 1.97 -5.65 32.77
CA LEU A 1085 1.54 -6.14 34.09
C LEU A 1085 2.72 -6.80 34.80
N GLY A 1086 2.88 -6.50 36.08
CA GLY A 1086 3.94 -7.08 36.89
C GLY A 1086 3.57 -7.15 38.36
N THR A 1087 4.56 -7.52 39.15
CA THR A 1087 4.49 -7.53 40.60
C THR A 1087 5.84 -7.15 41.18
N THR A 1088 5.87 -6.56 42.37
CA THR A 1088 7.12 -6.31 43.10
C THR A 1088 6.96 -6.67 44.58
N GLY A 1089 8.07 -6.89 45.28
CA GLY A 1089 8.11 -7.42 46.65
C GLY A 1089 8.18 -8.95 46.71
N SER A 1090 8.18 -9.51 47.93
CA SER A 1090 8.33 -10.95 48.18
C SER A 1090 7.30 -11.48 49.18
N GLY A 1091 6.96 -12.77 49.08
CA GLY A 1091 5.97 -13.44 49.95
C GLY A 1091 4.58 -12.78 49.89
N ASP A 1092 3.89 -12.77 51.04
CA ASP A 1092 2.54 -12.20 51.17
C ASP A 1092 2.50 -10.66 51.05
N ALA A 1093 3.66 -9.99 51.08
CA ALA A 1093 3.81 -8.55 50.89
C ALA A 1093 3.94 -8.14 49.41
N ARG A 1094 3.85 -9.09 48.47
CA ARG A 1094 3.92 -8.83 47.03
C ARG A 1094 2.73 -7.98 46.57
N VAL A 1095 2.98 -6.94 45.77
CA VAL A 1095 1.94 -6.05 45.22
C VAL A 1095 1.89 -6.13 43.70
N LEU A 1096 0.72 -5.85 43.12
CA LEU A 1096 0.54 -5.72 41.67
C LEU A 1096 1.12 -4.40 41.16
N THR A 1097 1.67 -4.41 39.95
CA THR A 1097 2.22 -3.21 39.29
C THR A 1097 1.76 -3.11 37.83
N LEU A 1098 1.59 -1.87 37.36
CA LEU A 1098 1.45 -1.54 35.93
C LEU A 1098 2.61 -0.66 35.49
N THR A 1099 3.36 -1.10 34.49
CA THR A 1099 4.37 -0.28 33.81
C THR A 1099 3.79 0.27 32.53
N PHE A 1100 3.82 1.59 32.33
CA PHE A 1100 3.26 2.21 31.13
C PHE A 1100 4.06 3.45 30.70
N PRO A 1101 4.18 3.71 29.38
CA PRO A 1101 4.79 4.94 28.89
C PRO A 1101 3.88 6.12 29.19
N ARG A 1102 4.49 7.28 29.45
CA ARG A 1102 3.78 8.55 29.47
C ARG A 1102 4.27 9.38 28.30
N ARG A 1103 3.34 10.08 27.67
CA ARG A 1103 3.67 11.08 26.67
C ARG A 1103 4.14 12.34 27.37
N ALA A 1104 5.37 12.73 27.08
CA ALA A 1104 6.01 13.89 27.70
C ALA A 1104 5.34 15.23 27.36
N THR A 1105 4.61 15.29 26.23
CA THR A 1105 4.18 16.55 25.60
C THR A 1105 2.67 16.77 25.56
N ALA A 1106 1.88 15.82 26.08
CA ALA A 1106 0.42 15.86 26.08
C ALA A 1106 -0.08 16.27 27.47
N SER A 1107 0.03 17.57 27.77
CA SER A 1107 -0.36 18.16 29.06
C SER A 1107 -1.86 18.08 29.35
N ASP A 1108 -2.66 17.80 28.33
CA ASP A 1108 -4.07 17.48 28.42
C ASP A 1108 -4.33 16.13 29.12
N LEU A 1109 -3.32 15.26 29.26
CA LEU A 1109 -3.47 13.91 29.79
C LEU A 1109 -3.19 13.73 31.27
N THR A 1110 -4.09 13.00 31.93
CA THR A 1110 -3.89 12.42 33.27
C THR A 1110 -4.00 10.89 33.21
N TYR A 1111 -3.06 10.21 33.87
CA TYR A 1111 -2.94 8.76 33.97
C TYR A 1111 -3.25 8.35 35.41
N ILE A 1112 -4.36 7.65 35.64
CA ILE A 1112 -4.84 7.32 36.98
C ILE A 1112 -4.80 5.81 37.15
N LEU A 1113 -3.97 5.32 38.08
CA LEU A 1113 -4.01 3.92 38.45
C LEU A 1113 -5.28 3.66 39.27
N GLU A 1114 -6.12 2.74 38.79
CA GLU A 1114 -7.32 2.32 39.49
C GLU A 1114 -7.24 0.85 39.88
N SER A 1115 -7.82 0.53 41.02
CA SER A 1115 -7.94 -0.83 41.54
C SER A 1115 -9.40 -1.24 41.68
N SER A 1116 -9.67 -2.53 41.57
CA SER A 1116 -11.01 -3.07 41.78
C SER A 1116 -10.94 -4.43 42.47
N PRO A 1117 -11.89 -4.75 43.39
CA PRO A 1117 -12.04 -6.09 43.93
C PRO A 1117 -12.88 -7.03 43.02
N ASP A 1118 -13.68 -6.49 42.11
CA ASP A 1118 -14.78 -7.21 41.43
C ASP A 1118 -14.91 -6.94 39.92
N LEU A 1119 -14.01 -6.12 39.34
CA LEU A 1119 -14.03 -5.61 37.96
C LEU A 1119 -15.21 -4.66 37.63
N ILE A 1120 -16.07 -4.35 38.60
CA ILE A 1120 -17.25 -3.49 38.44
C ILE A 1120 -16.98 -2.14 39.10
N THR A 1121 -16.60 -2.16 40.39
CA THR A 1121 -16.32 -0.96 41.17
C THR A 1121 -14.84 -0.65 41.10
N TRP A 1122 -14.48 0.45 40.44
CA TRP A 1122 -13.09 0.89 40.28
C TRP A 1122 -12.84 2.15 41.11
N THR A 1123 -11.77 2.14 41.90
CA THR A 1123 -11.35 3.28 42.72
C THR A 1123 -9.90 3.64 42.43
N ALA A 1124 -9.61 4.94 42.39
CA ALA A 1124 -8.25 5.43 42.23
C ALA A 1124 -7.37 4.99 43.39
N VAL A 1125 -6.18 4.48 43.08
CA VAL A 1125 -5.19 4.12 44.10
C VAL A 1125 -4.58 5.42 44.63
N SER A 1126 -4.66 5.63 45.94
CA SER A 1126 -4.21 6.86 46.59
C SER A 1126 -2.74 7.16 46.26
N GLY A 1127 -2.45 8.39 45.79
CA GLY A 1127 -1.09 8.82 45.41
C GLY A 1127 -0.53 8.19 44.14
N ARG A 1128 -1.38 7.62 43.26
CA ARG A 1128 -0.99 6.97 41.99
C ARG A 1128 -1.70 7.59 40.78
N THR A 1129 -1.82 8.91 40.81
CA THR A 1129 -2.20 9.74 39.67
C THR A 1129 -0.95 10.40 39.10
N TYR A 1130 -0.78 10.31 37.80
CA TYR A 1130 0.38 10.80 37.09
C TYR A 1130 -0.05 11.72 35.95
N THR A 1131 0.70 12.78 35.71
CA THR A 1131 0.52 13.68 34.57
C THR A 1131 1.48 13.31 33.44
N ALA A 1132 1.40 14.03 32.33
CA ALA A 1132 2.40 14.01 31.26
C ALA A 1132 3.84 14.02 31.79
N GLY A 1133 4.72 13.24 31.16
CA GLY A 1133 6.12 13.11 31.57
C GLY A 1133 6.86 12.15 30.65
N SER A 1134 8.18 12.25 30.59
CA SER A 1134 9.01 11.37 29.75
C SER A 1134 9.21 9.99 30.36
N GLY A 1135 9.34 8.98 29.49
CA GLY A 1135 9.65 7.60 29.86
C GLY A 1135 8.47 6.77 30.38
N SER A 1136 8.75 5.50 30.66
CA SER A 1136 7.80 4.58 31.29
C SER A 1136 7.87 4.67 32.81
N ILE A 1137 6.73 4.55 33.47
CA ILE A 1137 6.66 4.48 34.93
C ILE A 1137 6.05 3.17 35.37
N THR A 1138 6.50 2.65 36.52
CA THR A 1138 5.90 1.49 37.17
C THR A 1138 5.06 1.96 38.35
N ALA A 1139 3.74 1.99 38.16
CA ALA A 1139 2.78 2.31 39.21
C ALA A 1139 2.44 1.05 40.01
N GLN A 1140 2.52 1.14 41.34
CA GLN A 1140 2.32 0.02 42.25
C GLN A 1140 1.01 0.20 43.03
N ASP A 1141 0.26 -0.89 43.24
CA ASP A 1141 -0.91 -0.91 44.11
C ASP A 1141 -0.51 -0.60 45.57
N ALA A 1142 -1.47 -0.12 46.36
CA ALA A 1142 -1.29 0.16 47.78
C ALA A 1142 -1.60 -1.06 48.67
N VAL A 1143 -2.15 -2.14 48.11
CA VAL A 1143 -2.63 -3.32 48.84
C VAL A 1143 -1.84 -4.56 48.39
N ALA A 1144 -1.29 -5.28 49.36
CA ALA A 1144 -0.58 -6.53 49.11
C ALA A 1144 -1.53 -7.66 48.66
N MET A 1145 -1.03 -8.55 47.81
CA MET A 1145 -1.83 -9.65 47.26
C MET A 1145 -2.25 -10.66 48.34
N GLY A 1146 -1.50 -10.79 49.44
CA GLY A 1146 -1.84 -11.68 50.54
C GLY A 1146 -2.96 -11.18 51.47
N THR A 1147 -3.35 -9.90 51.38
CA THR A 1147 -4.36 -9.32 52.29
C THR A 1147 -5.80 -9.35 51.74
N VAL A 1148 -5.98 -9.68 50.46
CA VAL A 1148 -7.31 -9.75 49.84
C VAL A 1148 -7.43 -10.95 48.90
N PRO A 1149 -8.61 -11.58 48.77
CA PRO A 1149 -8.77 -12.79 47.96
C PRO A 1149 -8.59 -12.55 46.45
N ARG A 1150 -8.98 -11.36 45.97
CA ARG A 1150 -8.92 -10.96 44.55
C ARG A 1150 -8.67 -9.45 44.44
N ARG A 1151 -7.87 -9.06 43.47
CA ARG A 1151 -7.51 -7.66 43.21
C ARG A 1151 -7.13 -7.49 41.73
N PHE A 1152 -7.62 -6.41 41.11
CA PHE A 1152 -7.36 -6.08 39.71
C PHE A 1152 -6.86 -4.64 39.59
N LEU A 1153 -5.99 -4.38 38.61
CA LEU A 1153 -5.52 -3.04 38.26
C LEU A 1153 -5.90 -2.67 36.84
N ARG A 1154 -6.19 -1.40 36.60
CA ARG A 1154 -6.26 -0.79 35.27
C ARG A 1154 -5.65 0.60 35.28
N LEU A 1155 -5.34 1.09 34.10
CA LEU A 1155 -4.95 2.48 33.89
C LEU A 1155 -6.11 3.23 33.24
N ARG A 1156 -6.61 4.27 33.89
CA ARG A 1156 -7.59 5.18 33.29
C ARG A 1156 -6.87 6.43 32.76
N LEU A 1157 -7.13 6.74 31.50
CA LEU A 1157 -6.66 7.97 30.86
C LEU A 1157 -7.79 8.97 30.79
N THR A 1158 -7.49 10.23 31.10
CA THR A 1158 -8.41 11.34 30.87
C THR A 1158 -7.71 12.47 30.15
N SER A 1159 -8.41 13.09 29.20
CA SER A 1159 -8.01 14.32 28.52
C SER A 1159 -8.88 15.45 29.03
N THR A 1160 -8.30 16.56 29.47
CA THR A 1160 -9.05 17.84 29.58
C THR A 1160 -8.77 18.67 28.33
N PRO A 1161 -9.80 19.23 27.65
CA PRO A 1161 -9.62 20.09 26.49
C PRO A 1161 -8.69 21.27 26.74
#